data_AF-A0A8B6F455-F1
#
_entry.id   AF-A0A8B6F455-F1
#
_cell.length_a   1.000
_cell.length_b   1.000
_cell.length_c   1.000
_cell.angle_alpha   90.00
_cell.angle_beta   90.00
_cell.angle_gamma   90.00
#
_symmetry.space_group_name_H-M   'P 1'
#
loop_
_entity.id
_entity.type
_entity.pdbx_description
1 polymer ?
#
loop_
_entity_poly.entity_id
_entity_poly.type
_entity_poly.pdbx_seq_one_letter_code
_entity_poly.pdbx_strand_id
1 'polypeptide(L)'
;LLATSGCHDFLGFNFLFINITDYRDDMTEKKSFFRHFQEGAHKMSNLACTSVRTDDVDVPWYASIVHNCIHDDKLSKLKVTLRKFSKQQRTTIVNHKINGSGALFISSLKGRVHIVNYLLDDCGADKELKGIYEVELDHSRHEVSPLWCSAVANKLEVVKALVEHGADINSASDTQSTPVRSACFMTNISIVKILVENGANIHKPNINGGTCLINSVQSEELCVFLLSKGVDVNAKDNSGNLALHYAIREGRLDTVKVLLKYGSDHTAKNDFGDDALQTAALRGYKSIVKYILETTDQTLEKSAHAYELLGANLVDEVHDIVGGLAMWQESMKIRYQDENNPLLKELPSDTNYAYLHAREPNSLQELHRIIDPDDVYMQALLIRERILGPCHKDVTFGLMYRGAVYADTHRYQRCVDLWKYTYILRHRKNDPLTHECLFTVQALVKLFWEMQVELESGTTEEKVKVEDAQEVFEMLVAQIISGQESLKNSKGKNKGNEDFQLLLQLSLHVIHLMARLDKTSPQNFEFRKAVHHLILQDPRGQEGGSLLHLSVDPKISLTSEEFYSPFPTLSVVEILISCGIDINAVDSKRNTALHNSIKFLTYSELQNEGILDCLLQNDAHVDIHNAEGQSALILLQHAGLPVCPLQYQTLKCLAAESIMKHKLSYEGEVPVCLLPFIQMHG
;
A
#
# COMPACT_ATOMS: atom_id res chain seq x y z
N LEU A 1 -16.60 -1.65 3.28
CA LEU A 1 -15.79 -2.09 2.11
C LEU A 1 -14.46 -1.32 2.04
N LEU A 2 -13.88 -1.04 3.21
CA LEU A 2 -12.74 -0.16 3.43
C LEU A 2 -11.57 -0.94 4.05
N ALA A 3 -10.35 -0.46 3.78
CA ALA A 3 -9.04 -0.88 4.30
C ALA A 3 -8.33 -2.07 3.61
N THR A 4 -7.91 -1.86 2.35
CA THR A 4 -6.70 -2.49 1.80
C THR A 4 -5.70 -1.41 1.40
N SER A 5 -4.97 -0.85 2.37
CA SER A 5 -3.72 -0.15 2.07
C SER A 5 -2.77 -0.25 3.26
N GLY A 6 -1.57 -0.79 3.01
CA GLY A 6 -0.51 -0.88 4.02
C GLY A 6 0.00 -2.27 4.38
N CYS A 7 0.00 -3.24 3.46
CA CYS A 7 0.87 -4.42 3.52
C CYS A 7 1.40 -4.71 2.11
N HIS A 8 2.45 -4.00 1.71
CA HIS A 8 3.37 -4.53 0.70
C HIS A 8 4.29 -5.53 1.39
N ASP A 9 3.72 -6.65 1.81
CA ASP A 9 4.41 -7.90 2.15
C ASP A 9 3.33 -8.99 2.12
N PHE A 10 3.35 -9.79 1.04
CA PHE A 10 2.39 -10.86 0.72
C PHE A 10 0.91 -10.53 0.96
N LEU A 11 0.25 -10.05 -0.10
CA LEU A 11 -1.20 -10.15 -0.24
C LEU A 11 -1.60 -11.61 0.07
N GLY A 12 -2.26 -11.79 1.21
CA GLY A 12 -2.98 -13.01 1.53
C GLY A 12 -4.07 -13.20 0.51
N PHE A 13 -3.89 -14.17 -0.38
CA PHE A 13 -4.94 -14.66 -1.26
C PHE A 13 -6.06 -15.24 -0.40
N ASN A 14 -7.11 -14.45 -0.16
CA ASN A 14 -8.37 -14.96 0.38
C ASN A 14 -9.04 -15.82 -0.71
N PHE A 15 -8.99 -17.14 -0.52
CA PHE A 15 -9.73 -18.10 -1.33
C PHE A 15 -11.18 -18.17 -0.86
N LEU A 16 -12.09 -17.57 -1.63
CA LEU A 16 -13.50 -17.96 -1.66
C LEU A 16 -13.74 -18.68 -3.00
N PHE A 17 -13.91 -20.00 -2.91
CA PHE A 17 -14.39 -20.82 -4.01
C PHE A 17 -15.80 -20.35 -4.40
N ILE A 18 -15.95 -19.83 -5.62
CA ILE A 18 -17.23 -19.82 -6.32
C ILE A 18 -17.03 -20.52 -7.67
N ASN A 19 -17.54 -21.74 -7.73
CA ASN A 19 -17.82 -22.45 -8.97
C ASN A 19 -19.00 -21.76 -9.65
N ILE A 20 -18.79 -21.10 -10.79
CA ILE A 20 -19.88 -20.82 -11.75
C ILE A 20 -19.37 -21.07 -13.17
N THR A 21 -19.81 -22.21 -13.71
CA THR A 21 -20.07 -22.43 -15.13
C THR A 21 -21.17 -21.45 -15.58
N ASP A 22 -20.89 -20.53 -16.48
CA ASP A 22 -21.51 -20.49 -17.83
C ASP A 22 -21.17 -19.21 -18.60
N TYR A 23 -20.90 -19.43 -19.87
CA TYR A 23 -20.85 -18.44 -20.94
C TYR A 23 -22.18 -17.67 -21.04
N ARG A 24 -22.12 -16.35 -21.23
CA ARG A 24 -22.89 -15.65 -22.28
C ARG A 24 -22.38 -14.23 -22.53
N ASP A 25 -22.09 -14.01 -23.81
CA ASP A 25 -21.96 -12.78 -24.60
C ASP A 25 -22.44 -11.46 -23.97
N ASP A 26 -21.63 -10.41 -24.11
CA ASP A 26 -22.13 -9.24 -24.85
C ASP A 26 -21.00 -8.53 -25.60
N MET A 27 -21.31 -8.15 -26.84
CA MET A 27 -20.37 -7.88 -27.93
C MET A 27 -20.78 -6.58 -28.59
N THR A 28 -20.46 -5.43 -27.96
CA THR A 28 -21.02 -4.14 -28.45
C THR A 28 -20.15 -2.90 -28.29
N GLU A 29 -18.83 -3.00 -28.10
CA GLU A 29 -17.96 -1.80 -28.06
C GLU A 29 -16.64 -1.88 -28.83
N LYS A 30 -16.50 -2.84 -29.77
CA LYS A 30 -15.33 -2.96 -30.65
C LYS A 30 -15.58 -2.59 -32.12
N LYS A 31 -16.64 -1.83 -32.43
CA LYS A 31 -16.99 -1.42 -33.80
C LYS A 31 -16.66 0.03 -34.19
N SER A 32 -16.15 0.88 -33.29
CA SER A 32 -15.68 2.22 -33.68
C SER A 32 -14.18 2.30 -34.00
N PHE A 33 -13.36 1.37 -33.46
CA PHE A 33 -11.90 1.37 -33.67
C PHE A 33 -11.47 0.83 -35.05
N PHE A 34 -12.27 -0.04 -35.68
CA PHE A 34 -11.94 -0.67 -36.97
C PHE A 34 -12.28 0.17 -38.22
N ARG A 35 -13.08 1.24 -38.10
CA ARG A 35 -13.41 2.10 -39.25
C ARG A 35 -12.29 3.07 -39.63
N HIS A 36 -11.48 3.52 -38.67
CA HIS A 36 -10.37 4.44 -38.96
C HIS A 36 -9.12 3.75 -39.56
N PHE A 37 -9.02 2.42 -39.48
CA PHE A 37 -7.88 1.67 -40.03
C PHE A 37 -8.11 1.16 -41.47
N GLN A 38 -9.37 1.02 -41.91
CA GLN A 38 -9.70 0.57 -43.27
C GLN A 38 -9.63 1.69 -44.34
N GLU A 39 -9.71 2.96 -43.95
CA GLU A 39 -9.64 4.09 -44.90
C GLU A 39 -8.19 4.48 -45.27
N GLY A 40 -7.19 4.04 -44.50
CA GLY A 40 -5.76 4.16 -44.85
C GLY A 40 -5.23 3.07 -45.79
N ALA A 41 -5.84 1.88 -45.78
CA ALA A 41 -5.35 0.72 -46.53
C ALA A 41 -5.80 0.67 -48.00
N HIS A 42 -6.83 1.44 -48.39
CA HIS A 42 -7.32 1.47 -49.77
C HIS A 42 -6.54 2.38 -50.72
N LYS A 43 -5.57 3.17 -50.24
CA LYS A 43 -4.73 4.07 -51.07
C LYS A 43 -3.36 3.51 -51.49
N MET A 44 -3.03 2.26 -51.16
CA MET A 44 -1.79 1.59 -51.61
C MET A 44 -2.02 0.29 -52.40
N SER A 45 -3.14 0.19 -53.14
CA SER A 45 -3.42 -0.95 -54.03
C SER A 45 -3.33 -0.58 -55.52
N ASN A 46 -2.35 0.25 -55.89
CA ASN A 46 -1.98 0.48 -57.28
C ASN A 46 -0.49 0.81 -57.38
N LEU A 47 0.37 -0.19 -57.22
CA LEU A 47 1.67 -0.21 -57.88
C LEU A 47 2.01 -1.63 -58.29
N ALA A 48 2.42 -1.71 -59.55
CA ALA A 48 2.53 -2.89 -60.34
C ALA A 48 3.63 -3.84 -59.86
N CYS A 49 3.49 -5.08 -60.32
CA CYS A 49 4.50 -6.11 -60.39
C CYS A 49 5.88 -5.54 -60.77
N THR A 50 6.73 -5.35 -59.78
CA THR A 50 8.18 -5.22 -59.95
C THR A 50 8.83 -6.13 -58.93
N SER A 51 9.72 -6.99 -59.40
CA SER A 51 10.62 -7.85 -58.64
C SER A 51 11.11 -7.18 -57.36
N VAL A 52 10.50 -7.50 -56.22
CA VAL A 52 11.03 -7.14 -54.91
C VAL A 52 11.97 -8.26 -54.48
N ARG A 53 13.19 -7.86 -54.16
CA ARG A 53 14.28 -8.69 -53.64
C ARG A 53 13.76 -9.65 -52.58
N THR A 54 14.25 -10.88 -52.61
CA THR A 54 13.92 -12.00 -51.71
C THR A 54 14.33 -11.78 -50.24
N ASP A 55 14.64 -10.54 -49.84
CA ASP A 55 15.32 -10.24 -48.58
C ASP A 55 14.49 -9.36 -47.60
N ASP A 56 13.42 -8.70 -48.03
CA ASP A 56 12.56 -7.89 -47.14
C ASP A 56 11.27 -8.62 -46.75
N VAL A 57 11.34 -9.45 -45.70
CA VAL A 57 10.16 -10.08 -45.08
C VAL A 57 9.53 -9.10 -44.09
N ASP A 58 8.24 -8.78 -44.25
CA ASP A 58 7.45 -8.02 -43.26
C ASP A 58 7.16 -8.89 -42.01
N VAL A 59 8.17 -9.01 -41.17
CA VAL A 59 8.16 -9.83 -39.95
C VAL A 59 6.98 -9.48 -39.03
N PRO A 60 6.69 -8.21 -38.71
CA PRO A 60 5.55 -7.86 -37.86
C PRO A 60 4.19 -8.32 -38.41
N TRP A 61 3.96 -8.17 -39.71
CA TRP A 61 2.70 -8.59 -40.34
C TRP A 61 2.52 -10.11 -40.28
N TYR A 62 3.56 -10.87 -40.64
CA TYR A 62 3.50 -12.33 -40.58
C TYR A 62 3.40 -12.86 -39.14
N ALA A 63 4.10 -12.25 -38.19
CA ALA A 63 3.96 -12.59 -36.78
C ALA A 63 2.51 -12.38 -36.30
N SER A 64 1.82 -11.33 -36.77
CA SER A 64 0.42 -11.08 -36.42
C SER A 64 -0.51 -12.17 -36.97
N ILE A 65 -0.25 -12.66 -38.18
CA ILE A 65 -0.97 -13.80 -38.76
C ILE A 65 -0.71 -15.08 -37.97
N VAL A 66 0.55 -15.31 -37.57
CA VAL A 66 0.93 -16.47 -36.73
C VAL A 66 0.16 -16.44 -35.41
N HIS A 67 0.15 -15.29 -34.72
CA HIS A 67 -0.60 -15.11 -33.48
C HIS A 67 -2.09 -15.39 -33.68
N ASN A 68 -2.73 -14.83 -34.71
CA ASN A 68 -4.13 -15.11 -35.02
C ASN A 68 -4.40 -16.60 -35.26
N CYS A 69 -3.48 -17.32 -35.93
CA CYS A 69 -3.60 -18.76 -36.12
C CYS A 69 -3.49 -19.54 -34.79
N ILE A 70 -2.67 -19.07 -33.85
CA ILE A 70 -2.57 -19.66 -32.50
C ILE A 70 -3.86 -19.43 -31.71
N HIS A 71 -4.41 -18.21 -31.77
CA HIS A 71 -5.69 -17.88 -31.12
C HIS A 71 -6.83 -18.78 -31.63
N ASP A 72 -6.89 -18.98 -32.94
CA ASP A 72 -7.91 -19.80 -33.62
C ASP A 72 -7.63 -21.32 -33.58
N ASP A 73 -6.48 -21.76 -33.06
CA ASP A 73 -6.01 -23.15 -33.09
C ASP A 73 -5.89 -23.78 -34.49
N LYS A 74 -5.42 -23.00 -35.47
CA LYS A 74 -5.38 -23.39 -36.90
C LYS A 74 -3.98 -23.79 -37.36
N LEU A 75 -3.49 -24.97 -36.94
CA LEU A 75 -2.18 -25.48 -37.36
C LEU A 75 -2.02 -25.59 -38.89
N SER A 76 -3.04 -26.07 -39.60
CA SER A 76 -2.97 -26.24 -41.06
C SER A 76 -2.72 -24.91 -41.78
N LYS A 77 -3.41 -23.84 -41.33
CA LYS A 77 -3.21 -22.48 -41.86
C LYS A 77 -1.83 -21.94 -41.51
N LEU A 78 -1.37 -22.19 -40.29
CA LEU A 78 -0.03 -21.81 -39.84
C LEU A 78 1.06 -22.47 -40.70
N LYS A 79 0.94 -23.79 -40.96
CA LYS A 79 1.85 -24.55 -41.83
C LYS A 79 1.89 -23.99 -43.25
N VAL A 80 0.74 -23.73 -43.86
CA VAL A 80 0.67 -23.14 -45.21
C VAL A 80 1.32 -21.75 -45.24
N THR A 81 1.09 -20.93 -44.21
CA THR A 81 1.63 -19.57 -44.12
C THR A 81 3.16 -19.55 -44.01
N LEU A 82 3.73 -20.45 -43.20
CA LEU A 82 5.16 -20.46 -42.91
C LEU A 82 6.02 -21.27 -43.88
N ARG A 83 5.44 -22.27 -44.58
CA ARG A 83 6.17 -23.15 -45.52
C ARG A 83 6.90 -22.41 -46.64
N LYS A 84 6.39 -21.25 -47.06
CA LYS A 84 6.98 -20.43 -48.13
C LYS A 84 8.29 -19.70 -47.72
N PHE A 85 8.62 -19.69 -46.43
CA PHE A 85 9.81 -19.03 -45.90
C PHE A 85 10.94 -20.03 -45.62
N SER A 86 12.18 -19.54 -45.71
CA SER A 86 13.37 -20.27 -45.26
C SER A 86 13.33 -20.50 -43.75
N LYS A 87 14.11 -21.46 -43.24
CA LYS A 87 14.16 -21.74 -41.79
C LYS A 87 14.55 -20.50 -40.98
N GLN A 88 15.53 -19.73 -41.46
CA GLN A 88 15.97 -18.49 -40.82
C GLN A 88 14.85 -17.44 -40.79
N GLN A 89 14.11 -17.27 -41.89
CA GLN A 89 12.97 -16.34 -41.93
C GLN A 89 11.83 -16.80 -40.99
N ARG A 90 11.52 -18.11 -40.92
CA ARG A 90 10.54 -18.64 -39.97
C ARG A 90 10.95 -18.33 -38.54
N THR A 91 12.21 -18.55 -38.19
CA THR A 91 12.77 -18.24 -36.86
C THR A 91 12.57 -16.78 -36.51
N THR A 92 12.90 -15.85 -37.42
CA THR A 92 12.67 -14.42 -37.19
C THR A 92 11.18 -14.07 -37.02
N ILE A 93 10.29 -14.69 -37.80
CA ILE A 93 8.84 -14.45 -37.70
C ILE A 93 8.27 -14.96 -36.36
N VAL A 94 8.57 -16.20 -35.97
CA VAL A 94 7.95 -16.82 -34.79
C VAL A 94 8.50 -16.27 -33.46
N ASN A 95 9.73 -15.75 -33.46
CA ASN A 95 10.36 -15.13 -32.31
C ASN A 95 10.09 -13.62 -32.22
N HIS A 96 9.40 -13.04 -33.19
CA HIS A 96 8.98 -11.64 -33.10
C HIS A 96 7.90 -11.49 -32.02
N LYS A 97 8.12 -10.56 -31.08
CA LYS A 97 7.19 -10.31 -29.96
C LYS A 97 6.04 -9.41 -30.42
N ILE A 98 4.81 -9.84 -30.21
CA ILE A 98 3.60 -9.00 -30.32
C ILE A 98 3.05 -8.80 -28.92
N ASN A 99 2.85 -7.54 -28.52
CA ASN A 99 2.45 -7.16 -27.16
C ASN A 99 3.38 -7.75 -26.08
N GLY A 100 4.67 -7.86 -26.39
CA GLY A 100 5.69 -8.38 -25.47
C GLY A 100 5.84 -9.90 -25.45
N SER A 101 5.11 -10.67 -26.27
CA SER A 101 5.14 -12.14 -26.26
C SER A 101 5.34 -12.72 -27.66
N GLY A 102 6.17 -13.76 -27.80
CA GLY A 102 6.38 -14.48 -29.06
C GLY A 102 5.33 -15.57 -29.31
N ALA A 103 5.38 -16.18 -30.50
CA ALA A 103 4.41 -17.20 -30.93
C ALA A 103 4.42 -18.43 -30.00
N LEU A 104 5.61 -18.91 -29.61
CA LEU A 104 5.74 -20.06 -28.73
C LEU A 104 5.11 -19.78 -27.37
N PHE A 105 5.41 -18.64 -26.74
CA PHE A 105 4.83 -18.23 -25.47
C PHE A 105 3.29 -18.26 -25.48
N ILE A 106 2.66 -17.66 -26.48
CA ILE A 106 1.19 -17.60 -26.57
C ILE A 106 0.60 -18.98 -26.81
N SER A 107 1.23 -19.80 -27.65
CA SER A 107 0.78 -21.18 -27.89
C SER A 107 0.90 -22.05 -26.64
N SER A 108 1.96 -21.85 -25.84
CA SER A 108 2.20 -22.54 -24.58
C SER A 108 1.18 -22.15 -23.52
N LEU A 109 0.92 -20.85 -23.35
CA LEU A 109 -0.08 -20.32 -22.42
C LEU A 109 -1.49 -20.88 -22.72
N LYS A 110 -1.84 -20.98 -24.01
CA LYS A 110 -3.15 -21.50 -24.46
C LYS A 110 -3.25 -23.02 -24.48
N GLY A 111 -2.16 -23.75 -24.26
CA GLY A 111 -2.18 -25.22 -24.29
C GLY A 111 -2.22 -25.84 -25.68
N ARG A 112 -1.79 -25.14 -26.74
CA ARG A 112 -1.84 -25.64 -28.13
C ARG A 112 -0.64 -26.54 -28.45
N VAL A 113 -0.58 -27.72 -27.84
CA VAL A 113 0.59 -28.62 -27.90
C VAL A 113 1.06 -28.95 -29.32
N HIS A 114 0.13 -29.16 -30.25
CA HIS A 114 0.46 -29.48 -31.64
C HIS A 114 1.03 -28.28 -32.42
N ILE A 115 0.71 -27.05 -32.00
CA ILE A 115 1.35 -25.83 -32.51
C ILE A 115 2.71 -25.64 -31.85
N VAL A 116 2.83 -25.86 -30.54
CA VAL A 116 4.10 -25.83 -29.80
C VAL A 116 5.13 -26.73 -30.47
N ASN A 117 4.80 -27.99 -30.72
CA ASN A 117 5.72 -28.94 -31.39
C ASN A 117 6.12 -28.43 -32.78
N TYR A 118 5.17 -27.98 -33.60
CA TYR A 118 5.48 -27.42 -34.91
C TYR A 118 6.39 -26.18 -34.86
N LEU A 119 6.20 -25.30 -33.88
CA LEU A 119 7.04 -24.12 -33.70
C LEU A 119 8.48 -24.50 -33.30
N LEU A 120 8.65 -25.52 -32.46
CA LEU A 120 9.94 -26.03 -32.01
C LEU A 120 10.67 -26.83 -33.11
N ASP A 121 9.98 -27.79 -33.74
CA ASP A 121 10.54 -28.71 -34.73
C ASP A 121 10.88 -28.03 -36.06
N ASP A 122 9.91 -27.27 -36.62
CA ASP A 122 9.95 -26.81 -38.01
C ASP A 122 10.26 -25.31 -38.17
N CYS A 123 10.07 -24.51 -37.11
CA CYS A 123 10.16 -23.05 -37.20
C CYS A 123 11.35 -22.44 -36.45
N GLY A 124 12.05 -23.20 -35.61
CA GLY A 124 13.18 -22.70 -34.81
C GLY A 124 12.75 -21.68 -33.77
N ALA A 125 11.58 -21.88 -33.15
CA ALA A 125 11.15 -21.02 -32.05
C ALA A 125 12.13 -21.08 -30.88
N ASP A 126 12.44 -19.92 -30.32
CA ASP A 126 13.28 -19.80 -29.14
C ASP A 126 12.45 -20.16 -27.90
N LYS A 127 12.77 -21.31 -27.31
CA LYS A 127 12.12 -21.85 -26.11
C LYS A 127 12.40 -21.06 -24.84
N GLU A 128 13.40 -20.20 -24.83
CA GLU A 128 13.72 -19.31 -23.71
C GLU A 128 13.24 -17.88 -23.91
N LEU A 129 12.63 -17.59 -25.07
CA LEU A 129 12.11 -16.26 -25.36
C LEU A 129 10.96 -15.92 -24.41
N LYS A 130 11.27 -15.08 -23.42
CA LYS A 130 10.29 -14.68 -22.40
C LYS A 130 9.18 -13.82 -23.00
N GLY A 131 7.97 -14.02 -22.49
CA GLY A 131 6.80 -13.20 -22.77
C GLY A 131 6.30 -12.49 -21.52
N ILE A 132 5.35 -11.58 -21.71
CA ILE A 132 4.67 -10.91 -20.60
C ILE A 132 3.48 -11.77 -20.17
N TYR A 133 3.52 -12.24 -18.93
CA TYR A 133 2.39 -12.88 -18.25
C TYR A 133 1.73 -11.85 -17.33
N GLU A 134 0.41 -11.72 -17.42
CA GLU A 134 -0.38 -10.86 -16.54
C GLU A 134 -1.17 -11.75 -15.58
N VAL A 135 -1.05 -11.49 -14.28
CA VAL A 135 -1.81 -12.19 -13.25
C VAL A 135 -3.22 -11.59 -13.19
N GLU A 136 -4.24 -12.43 -13.33
CA GLU A 136 -5.64 -11.99 -13.44
C GLU A 136 -6.16 -11.22 -12.21
N LEU A 137 -5.60 -11.49 -11.02
CA LEU A 137 -6.10 -10.98 -9.75
C LEU A 137 -5.63 -9.56 -9.42
N ASP A 138 -4.39 -9.21 -9.79
CA ASP A 138 -3.76 -7.94 -9.42
C ASP A 138 -3.19 -7.15 -10.61
N HIS A 139 -3.36 -7.67 -11.84
CA HIS A 139 -2.82 -7.11 -13.08
C HIS A 139 -1.30 -6.90 -13.07
N SER A 140 -0.57 -7.59 -12.17
CA SER A 140 0.88 -7.59 -12.17
C SER A 140 1.41 -8.26 -13.43
N ARG A 141 2.43 -7.64 -14.03
CA ARG A 141 3.02 -8.07 -15.30
C ARG A 141 4.42 -8.60 -15.04
N HIS A 142 4.64 -9.86 -15.41
CA HIS A 142 5.89 -10.57 -15.18
C HIS A 142 6.49 -11.06 -16.50
N GLU A 143 7.80 -10.89 -16.65
CA GLU A 143 8.53 -11.46 -17.78
C GLU A 143 8.96 -12.91 -17.48
N VAL A 144 8.39 -13.87 -18.21
CA VAL A 144 8.51 -15.31 -17.90
C VAL A 144 8.68 -16.18 -19.15
N SER A 145 9.28 -17.37 -19.01
CA SER A 145 9.49 -18.29 -20.13
C SER A 145 8.21 -19.02 -20.55
N PRO A 146 8.15 -19.58 -21.78
CA PRO A 146 7.07 -20.46 -22.22
C PRO A 146 6.83 -21.66 -21.27
N LEU A 147 7.90 -22.23 -20.71
CA LEU A 147 7.78 -23.33 -19.73
C LEU A 147 7.10 -22.84 -18.46
N TRP A 148 7.53 -21.69 -17.95
CA TRP A 148 6.93 -21.08 -16.76
C TRP A 148 5.43 -20.82 -16.94
N CYS A 149 5.01 -20.15 -18.03
CA CYS A 149 3.60 -19.81 -18.21
C CYS A 149 2.72 -21.05 -18.44
N SER A 150 3.24 -22.08 -19.12
CA SER A 150 2.54 -23.35 -19.28
C SER A 150 2.35 -24.11 -17.97
N ALA A 151 3.32 -24.01 -17.04
CA ALA A 151 3.21 -24.58 -15.70
C ALA A 151 2.12 -23.90 -14.87
N VAL A 152 2.06 -22.56 -14.91
CA VAL A 152 1.01 -21.79 -14.22
C VAL A 152 -0.36 -22.04 -14.83
N ALA A 153 -0.47 -22.02 -16.15
CA ALA A 153 -1.73 -22.23 -16.86
C ALA A 153 -2.21 -23.70 -16.90
N ASN A 154 -1.55 -24.59 -16.13
CA ASN A 154 -1.88 -26.01 -16.02
C ASN A 154 -1.94 -26.71 -17.40
N LYS A 155 -0.92 -26.51 -18.23
CA LYS A 155 -0.83 -27.11 -19.57
C LYS A 155 0.14 -28.28 -19.58
N LEU A 156 -0.26 -29.38 -18.95
CA LEU A 156 0.58 -30.58 -18.73
C LEU A 156 1.30 -31.06 -20.02
N GLU A 157 0.56 -31.22 -21.12
CA GLU A 157 1.12 -31.72 -22.39
C GLU A 157 2.08 -30.72 -23.04
N VAL A 158 1.86 -29.42 -22.84
CA VAL A 158 2.82 -28.38 -23.28
C VAL A 158 4.07 -28.41 -22.42
N VAL A 159 3.95 -28.58 -21.10
CA VAL A 159 5.10 -28.72 -20.20
C VAL A 159 5.96 -29.92 -20.64
N LYS A 160 5.35 -31.08 -20.88
CA LYS A 160 6.05 -32.27 -21.40
C LYS A 160 6.80 -31.95 -22.69
N ALA A 161 6.10 -31.37 -23.68
CA ALA A 161 6.70 -30.99 -24.95
C ALA A 161 7.91 -30.06 -24.77
N LEU A 162 7.77 -28.99 -23.97
CA LEU A 162 8.87 -28.04 -23.76
C LEU A 162 10.08 -28.67 -23.05
N VAL A 163 9.83 -29.55 -22.07
CA VAL A 163 10.89 -30.29 -21.36
C VAL A 163 11.59 -31.27 -22.29
N GLU A 164 10.86 -32.03 -23.11
CA GLU A 164 11.41 -32.93 -24.12
C GLU A 164 12.28 -32.20 -25.15
N HIS A 165 11.95 -30.95 -25.48
CA HIS A 165 12.74 -30.08 -26.36
C HIS A 165 13.88 -29.33 -25.63
N GLY A 166 14.13 -29.67 -24.37
CA GLY A 166 15.26 -29.17 -23.58
C GLY A 166 15.12 -27.73 -23.12
N ALA A 167 13.90 -27.23 -22.88
CA ALA A 167 13.70 -25.94 -22.25
C ALA A 167 14.39 -25.87 -20.88
N ASP A 168 14.92 -24.71 -20.50
CA ASP A 168 15.55 -24.51 -19.19
C ASP A 168 14.51 -24.69 -18.08
N ILE A 169 14.59 -25.85 -17.42
CA ILE A 169 13.72 -26.28 -16.33
C ILE A 169 13.70 -25.28 -15.16
N ASN A 170 14.75 -24.48 -15.02
CA ASN A 170 14.96 -23.54 -13.92
C ASN A 170 14.90 -22.06 -14.38
N SER A 171 14.45 -21.78 -15.61
CA SER A 171 14.34 -20.39 -16.11
C SER A 171 13.39 -19.57 -15.22
N ALA A 172 13.97 -18.66 -14.45
CA ALA A 172 13.24 -17.87 -13.47
C ALA A 172 12.57 -16.62 -14.06
N SER A 173 11.46 -16.20 -13.45
CA SER A 173 10.83 -14.89 -13.68
C SER A 173 11.69 -13.73 -13.14
N ASP A 174 11.25 -12.50 -13.40
CA ASP A 174 11.71 -11.26 -12.75
C ASP A 174 11.70 -11.30 -11.21
N THR A 175 10.74 -12.00 -10.61
CA THR A 175 10.64 -12.24 -9.15
C THR A 175 11.43 -13.47 -8.68
N GLN A 176 12.30 -14.02 -9.53
CA GLN A 176 13.05 -15.24 -9.32
C GLN A 176 12.16 -16.49 -9.10
N SER A 177 10.92 -16.49 -9.61
CA SER A 177 10.05 -17.67 -9.60
C SER A 177 10.47 -18.69 -10.65
N THR A 178 10.75 -19.94 -10.26
CA THR A 178 10.97 -21.04 -11.21
C THR A 178 9.64 -21.67 -11.65
N PRO A 179 9.61 -22.38 -12.80
CA PRO A 179 8.41 -23.09 -13.26
C PRO A 179 7.86 -24.07 -12.22
N VAL A 180 8.73 -24.80 -11.51
CA VAL A 180 8.32 -25.75 -10.46
C VAL A 180 7.66 -25.06 -9.27
N ARG A 181 8.18 -23.90 -8.85
CA ARG A 181 7.57 -23.13 -7.74
C ARG A 181 6.18 -22.63 -8.10
N SER A 182 6.00 -22.17 -9.34
CA SER A 182 4.68 -21.74 -9.79
C SER A 182 3.72 -22.92 -9.96
N ALA A 183 4.19 -24.09 -10.42
CA ALA A 183 3.38 -25.30 -10.44
C ALA A 183 2.96 -25.76 -9.03
N CYS A 184 3.85 -25.57 -8.03
CA CYS A 184 3.54 -25.81 -6.63
C CYS A 184 2.41 -24.90 -6.13
N PHE A 185 2.49 -23.61 -6.43
CA PHE A 185 1.45 -22.62 -6.08
C PHE A 185 0.09 -22.99 -6.69
N MET A 186 0.08 -23.49 -7.92
CA MET A 186 -1.15 -23.96 -8.59
C MET A 186 -1.61 -25.34 -8.12
N THR A 187 -0.93 -25.96 -7.14
CA THR A 187 -1.21 -27.30 -6.57
C THR A 187 -1.20 -28.45 -7.58
N ASN A 188 -0.54 -28.27 -8.73
CA ASN A 188 -0.52 -29.29 -9.77
C ASN A 188 0.64 -30.29 -9.59
N ILE A 189 0.36 -31.36 -8.86
CA ILE A 189 1.37 -32.39 -8.57
C ILE A 189 1.91 -33.10 -9.83
N SER A 190 1.12 -33.23 -10.90
CA SER A 190 1.58 -33.90 -12.13
C SER A 190 2.67 -33.09 -12.83
N ILE A 191 2.47 -31.77 -12.94
CA ILE A 191 3.49 -30.87 -13.50
C ILE A 191 4.71 -30.82 -12.56
N VAL A 192 4.50 -30.72 -11.24
CA VAL A 192 5.62 -30.71 -10.29
C VAL A 192 6.46 -31.98 -10.41
N LYS A 193 5.85 -33.16 -10.47
CA LYS A 193 6.56 -34.44 -10.64
C LYS A 193 7.42 -34.44 -11.90
N ILE A 194 6.85 -34.07 -13.06
CA ILE A 194 7.59 -33.99 -14.33
C ILE A 194 8.77 -33.03 -14.22
N LEU A 195 8.55 -31.84 -13.67
CA LEU A 195 9.62 -30.85 -13.55
C LEU A 195 10.75 -31.35 -12.64
N VAL A 196 10.41 -31.95 -11.49
CA VAL A 196 11.38 -32.49 -10.52
C VAL A 196 12.15 -33.67 -11.11
N GLU A 197 11.48 -34.59 -11.80
CA GLU A 197 12.12 -35.73 -12.49
C GLU A 197 13.09 -35.28 -13.59
N ASN A 198 12.89 -34.08 -14.15
CA ASN A 198 13.75 -33.47 -15.15
C ASN A 198 14.72 -32.42 -14.57
N GLY A 199 14.99 -32.45 -13.26
CA GLY A 199 16.06 -31.66 -12.64
C GLY A 199 15.66 -30.25 -12.19
N ALA A 200 14.37 -29.97 -12.00
CA ALA A 200 13.95 -28.71 -11.39
C ALA A 200 14.48 -28.58 -9.96
N ASN A 201 15.04 -27.42 -9.63
CA ASN A 201 15.56 -27.13 -8.30
C ASN A 201 14.43 -26.70 -7.35
N ILE A 202 14.05 -27.60 -6.46
CA ILE A 202 13.01 -27.38 -5.44
C ILE A 202 13.51 -26.69 -4.16
N HIS A 203 14.83 -26.49 -4.02
CA HIS A 203 15.46 -25.88 -2.85
C HIS A 203 15.70 -24.36 -3.02
N LYS A 204 15.62 -23.84 -4.24
CA LYS A 204 15.87 -22.42 -4.51
C LYS A 204 14.66 -21.56 -4.12
N PRO A 205 14.80 -20.62 -3.18
CA PRO A 205 13.74 -19.66 -2.86
C PRO A 205 13.61 -18.58 -3.94
N ASN A 206 12.47 -17.89 -3.96
CA ASN A 206 12.31 -16.66 -4.75
C ASN A 206 12.93 -15.44 -4.04
N ILE A 207 12.77 -14.24 -4.62
CA ILE A 207 13.30 -12.99 -4.06
C ILE A 207 12.81 -12.67 -2.63
N ASN A 208 11.66 -13.22 -2.23
CA ASN A 208 11.06 -13.04 -0.90
C ASN A 208 11.37 -14.19 0.07
N GLY A 209 12.24 -15.12 -0.30
CA GLY A 209 12.53 -16.31 0.52
C GLY A 209 11.48 -17.44 0.40
N GLY A 210 10.43 -17.27 -0.40
CA GLY A 210 9.38 -18.26 -0.58
C GLY A 210 9.89 -19.53 -1.29
N THR A 211 9.72 -20.68 -0.64
CA THR A 211 10.17 -22.00 -1.12
C THR A 211 9.05 -22.76 -1.85
N CYS A 212 9.39 -23.86 -2.53
CA CYS A 212 8.38 -24.75 -3.11
C CYS A 212 7.44 -25.33 -2.04
N LEU A 213 7.96 -25.65 -0.84
CA LEU A 213 7.14 -26.18 0.25
C LEU A 213 6.14 -25.14 0.78
N ILE A 214 6.58 -23.89 0.98
CA ILE A 214 5.70 -22.78 1.37
C ILE A 214 4.57 -22.59 0.35
N ASN A 215 4.90 -22.67 -0.94
CA ASN A 215 3.92 -22.54 -2.03
C ASN A 215 3.02 -23.78 -2.21
N SER A 216 3.23 -24.85 -1.45
CA SER A 216 2.48 -26.12 -1.61
C SER A 216 1.49 -26.38 -0.49
N VAL A 217 1.38 -25.50 0.52
CA VAL A 217 0.62 -25.76 1.76
C VAL A 217 -0.87 -26.07 1.55
N GLN A 218 -1.42 -25.67 0.40
CA GLN A 218 -2.79 -25.96 -0.02
C GLN A 218 -3.03 -27.43 -0.40
N SER A 219 -1.97 -28.21 -0.64
CA SER A 219 -2.04 -29.61 -1.04
C SER A 219 -1.17 -30.47 -0.14
N GLU A 220 -1.81 -31.25 0.72
CA GLU A 220 -1.16 -32.22 1.59
C GLU A 220 -0.27 -33.19 0.78
N GLU A 221 -0.81 -33.74 -0.32
CA GLU A 221 -0.09 -34.68 -1.20
C GLU A 221 1.20 -34.06 -1.75
N LEU A 222 1.13 -32.79 -2.15
CA LEU A 222 2.28 -32.09 -2.70
C LEU A 222 3.33 -31.79 -1.63
N CYS A 223 2.91 -31.38 -0.43
CA CYS A 223 3.81 -31.23 0.72
C CYS A 223 4.52 -32.55 1.04
N VAL A 224 3.78 -33.66 1.11
CA VAL A 224 4.36 -35.01 1.33
C VAL A 224 5.37 -35.35 0.23
N PHE A 225 5.04 -35.09 -1.03
CA PHE A 225 5.95 -35.34 -2.14
C PHE A 225 7.24 -34.53 -2.01
N LEU A 226 7.16 -33.22 -1.77
CA LEU A 226 8.35 -32.37 -1.64
C LEU A 226 9.20 -32.75 -0.43
N LEU A 227 8.58 -33.04 0.72
CA LEU A 227 9.27 -33.49 1.94
C LEU A 227 9.99 -34.83 1.69
N SER A 228 9.38 -35.75 0.94
CA SER A 228 10.02 -37.01 0.52
C SER A 228 11.24 -36.81 -0.40
N LYS A 229 11.36 -35.63 -1.03
CA LYS A 229 12.51 -35.22 -1.85
C LYS A 229 13.56 -34.43 -1.05
N GLY A 230 13.40 -34.31 0.26
CA GLY A 230 14.42 -33.73 1.16
C GLY A 230 14.43 -32.20 1.20
N VAL A 231 13.32 -31.53 0.87
CA VAL A 231 13.21 -30.08 1.15
C VAL A 231 13.23 -29.84 2.66
N ASP A 232 13.85 -28.75 3.08
CA ASP A 232 13.88 -28.35 4.48
C ASP A 232 12.49 -27.88 4.92
N VAL A 233 11.90 -28.59 5.88
CA VAL A 233 10.59 -28.27 6.48
C VAL A 233 10.63 -26.95 7.26
N ASN A 234 11.81 -26.55 7.76
CA ASN A 234 12.04 -25.39 8.60
C ASN A 234 12.61 -24.18 7.83
N ALA A 235 12.65 -24.24 6.50
CA ALA A 235 13.06 -23.11 5.68
C ALA A 235 12.14 -21.90 5.93
N LYS A 236 12.76 -20.75 6.22
CA LYS A 236 12.09 -19.48 6.47
C LYS A 236 12.08 -18.62 5.22
N ASP A 237 10.98 -17.89 5.03
CA ASP A 237 10.95 -16.77 4.11
C ASP A 237 11.58 -15.50 4.73
N ASN A 238 11.58 -14.40 3.99
CA ASN A 238 12.15 -13.12 4.45
C ASN A 238 11.38 -12.49 5.62
N SER A 239 10.18 -12.98 5.95
CA SER A 239 9.38 -12.55 7.10
C SER A 239 9.47 -13.54 8.28
N GLY A 240 10.42 -14.47 8.21
CA GLY A 240 10.64 -15.49 9.23
C GLY A 240 9.59 -16.60 9.26
N ASN A 241 8.64 -16.64 8.30
CA ASN A 241 7.58 -17.64 8.27
C ASN A 241 8.07 -18.97 7.69
N LEU A 242 7.63 -20.06 8.34
CA LEU A 242 7.77 -21.43 7.86
C LEU A 242 6.55 -21.82 7.03
N ALA A 243 6.64 -22.93 6.27
CA ALA A 243 5.46 -23.56 5.66
C ALA A 243 4.35 -23.85 6.68
N LEU A 244 4.71 -24.17 7.93
CA LEU A 244 3.76 -24.39 9.03
C LEU A 244 2.92 -23.14 9.33
N HIS A 245 3.54 -21.96 9.38
CA HIS A 245 2.82 -20.69 9.59
C HIS A 245 1.79 -20.43 8.49
N TYR A 246 2.16 -20.68 7.23
CA TYR A 246 1.23 -20.53 6.09
C TYR A 246 0.10 -21.55 6.11
N ALA A 247 0.40 -22.83 6.38
CA ALA A 247 -0.62 -23.87 6.50
C ALA A 247 -1.64 -23.55 7.60
N ILE A 248 -1.18 -22.99 8.72
CA ILE A 248 -2.03 -22.52 9.82
C ILE A 248 -2.86 -21.32 9.38
N ARG A 249 -2.25 -20.29 8.77
CA ARG A 249 -2.96 -19.10 8.27
C ARG A 249 -4.08 -19.42 7.28
N GLU A 250 -3.95 -20.50 6.51
CA GLU A 250 -4.97 -20.96 5.57
C GLU A 250 -5.94 -21.99 6.16
N GLY A 251 -5.83 -22.32 7.46
CA GLY A 251 -6.69 -23.28 8.13
C GLY A 251 -6.53 -24.74 7.66
N ARG A 252 -5.39 -25.08 7.06
CA ARG A 252 -5.12 -26.40 6.46
C ARG A 252 -4.66 -27.40 7.52
N LEU A 253 -5.58 -27.88 8.35
CA LEU A 253 -5.28 -28.81 9.44
C LEU A 253 -4.49 -30.04 8.98
N ASP A 254 -4.85 -30.66 7.85
CA ASP A 254 -4.17 -31.89 7.41
C ASP A 254 -2.73 -31.61 6.94
N THR A 255 -2.49 -30.48 6.27
CA THR A 255 -1.13 -30.01 5.98
C THR A 255 -0.35 -29.72 7.26
N VAL A 256 -0.97 -29.12 8.28
CA VAL A 256 -0.33 -28.88 9.59
C VAL A 256 0.11 -30.20 10.23
N LYS A 257 -0.76 -31.22 10.23
CA LYS A 257 -0.42 -32.57 10.72
C LYS A 257 0.80 -33.14 10.00
N VAL A 258 0.84 -33.03 8.67
CA VAL A 258 1.97 -33.49 7.85
C VAL A 258 3.24 -32.74 8.23
N LEU A 259 3.23 -31.41 8.24
CA LEU A 259 4.43 -30.61 8.53
C LEU A 259 5.00 -30.92 9.93
N LEU A 260 4.15 -31.04 10.94
CA LEU A 260 4.57 -31.42 12.31
C LEU A 260 5.14 -32.84 12.35
N LYS A 261 4.51 -33.80 11.66
CA LYS A 261 5.01 -35.18 11.54
C LYS A 261 6.41 -35.24 10.90
N TYR A 262 6.70 -34.34 9.96
CA TYR A 262 8.02 -34.24 9.31
C TYR A 262 9.02 -33.36 10.10
N GLY A 263 8.70 -32.96 11.34
CA GLY A 263 9.64 -32.26 12.21
C GLY A 263 9.68 -30.74 12.01
N SER A 264 8.59 -30.14 11.53
CA SER A 264 8.46 -28.68 11.53
C SER A 264 8.56 -28.15 12.96
N ASP A 265 9.39 -27.12 13.15
CA ASP A 265 9.55 -26.42 14.41
C ASP A 265 8.35 -25.53 14.67
N HIS A 266 7.47 -25.98 15.55
CA HIS A 266 6.28 -25.27 15.98
C HIS A 266 6.57 -24.12 16.96
N THR A 267 7.81 -24.04 17.48
CA THR A 267 8.25 -22.97 18.40
C THR A 267 8.97 -21.83 17.67
N ALA A 268 9.33 -22.04 16.40
CA ALA A 268 9.96 -21.03 15.57
C ALA A 268 9.04 -19.81 15.46
N LYS A 269 9.56 -18.64 15.80
CA LYS A 269 8.87 -17.36 15.66
C LYS A 269 9.12 -16.73 14.29
N ASN A 270 8.06 -16.15 13.72
CA ASN A 270 8.15 -15.24 12.58
C ASN A 270 8.55 -13.82 13.03
N ASP A 271 8.65 -12.89 12.09
CA ASP A 271 9.04 -11.50 12.39
C ASP A 271 7.99 -10.70 13.17
N PHE A 272 6.75 -11.21 13.26
CA PHE A 272 5.73 -10.67 14.18
C PHE A 272 5.95 -11.14 15.62
N GLY A 273 6.76 -12.18 15.81
CA GLY A 273 7.01 -12.79 17.11
C GLY A 273 6.09 -13.96 17.45
N ASP A 274 5.24 -14.37 16.49
CA ASP A 274 4.28 -15.46 16.63
C ASP A 274 4.93 -16.81 16.33
N ASP A 275 4.69 -17.79 17.19
CA ASP A 275 4.91 -19.20 16.91
C ASP A 275 3.66 -19.86 16.27
N ALA A 276 3.71 -21.17 16.00
CA ALA A 276 2.61 -21.89 15.37
C ALA A 276 1.32 -21.85 16.19
N LEU A 277 1.42 -22.00 17.51
CA LEU A 277 0.27 -22.01 18.41
C LEU A 277 -0.37 -20.62 18.50
N GLN A 278 0.45 -19.58 18.63
CA GLN A 278 -0.01 -18.19 18.61
C GLN A 278 -0.69 -17.86 17.28
N THR A 279 -0.06 -18.22 16.15
CA THR A 279 -0.66 -18.02 14.81
C THR A 279 -2.02 -18.71 14.69
N ALA A 280 -2.16 -19.93 15.20
CA ALA A 280 -3.43 -20.67 15.15
C ALA A 280 -4.53 -20.01 16.00
N ALA A 281 -4.17 -19.52 17.19
CA ALA A 281 -5.09 -18.82 18.08
C ALA A 281 -5.53 -17.47 17.50
N LEU A 282 -4.59 -16.68 16.97
CA LEU A 282 -4.86 -15.39 16.34
C LEU A 282 -5.71 -15.49 15.08
N ARG A 283 -5.69 -16.63 14.40
CA ARG A 283 -6.51 -16.91 13.21
C ARG A 283 -7.83 -17.63 13.52
N GLY A 284 -8.14 -17.88 14.79
CA GLY A 284 -9.40 -18.49 15.17
C GLY A 284 -9.52 -20.00 14.90
N TYR A 285 -8.43 -20.68 14.50
CA TYR A 285 -8.48 -22.09 14.09
C TYR A 285 -8.44 -23.04 15.28
N LYS A 286 -9.57 -23.14 15.99
CA LYS A 286 -9.75 -23.99 17.19
C LYS A 286 -9.28 -25.44 17.02
N SER A 287 -9.53 -26.06 15.86
CA SER A 287 -9.11 -27.44 15.58
C SER A 287 -7.60 -27.59 15.47
N ILE A 288 -6.92 -26.59 14.92
CA ILE A 288 -5.45 -26.53 14.83
C ILE A 288 -4.84 -26.27 16.20
N VAL A 289 -5.40 -25.32 16.97
CA VAL A 289 -4.98 -25.05 18.36
C VAL A 289 -5.02 -26.33 19.18
N LYS A 290 -6.16 -27.04 19.18
CA LYS A 290 -6.30 -28.32 19.89
C LYS A 290 -5.27 -29.35 19.44
N TYR A 291 -5.11 -29.52 18.13
CA TYR A 291 -4.16 -30.48 17.59
C TYR A 291 -2.72 -30.18 18.04
N ILE A 292 -2.28 -28.92 17.99
CA ILE A 292 -0.94 -28.52 18.44
C ILE A 292 -0.78 -28.79 19.94
N LEU A 293 -1.77 -28.44 20.76
CA LEU A 293 -1.74 -28.68 22.21
C LEU A 293 -1.73 -30.18 22.57
N GLU A 294 -2.38 -31.03 21.77
CA GLU A 294 -2.44 -32.49 22.00
C GLU A 294 -1.19 -33.23 21.50
N THR A 295 -0.47 -32.67 20.51
CA THR A 295 0.63 -33.37 19.82
C THR A 295 2.01 -32.79 20.07
N THR A 296 2.10 -31.61 20.68
CA THR A 296 3.37 -30.94 21.00
C THR A 296 3.46 -30.67 22.50
N ASP A 297 4.68 -30.63 23.03
CA ASP A 297 4.90 -30.28 24.43
C ASP A 297 4.80 -28.74 24.59
N GLN A 298 3.76 -28.28 25.29
CA GLN A 298 3.51 -26.87 25.56
C GLN A 298 3.44 -26.64 27.06
N THR A 299 3.94 -25.50 27.51
CA THR A 299 3.71 -25.10 28.90
C THR A 299 2.21 -24.85 29.12
N LEU A 300 1.75 -25.08 30.36
CA LEU A 300 0.36 -24.79 30.74
C LEU A 300 0.03 -23.31 30.52
N GLU A 301 1.00 -22.42 30.74
CA GLU A 301 0.86 -20.99 30.48
C GLU A 301 0.63 -20.68 28.99
N LYS A 302 1.44 -21.25 28.08
CA LYS A 302 1.23 -21.10 26.64
C LYS A 302 -0.13 -21.66 26.20
N SER A 303 -0.54 -22.77 26.78
CA SER A 303 -1.85 -23.38 26.54
C SER A 303 -2.99 -22.44 26.94
N ALA A 304 -2.91 -21.83 28.13
CA ALA A 304 -3.86 -20.83 28.59
C ALA A 304 -3.89 -19.59 27.69
N HIS A 305 -2.71 -19.07 27.30
CA HIS A 305 -2.60 -17.94 26.37
C HIS A 305 -3.23 -18.23 25.00
N ALA A 306 -3.06 -19.45 24.48
CA ALA A 306 -3.67 -19.84 23.21
C ALA A 306 -5.21 -19.80 23.27
N TYR A 307 -5.83 -20.30 24.35
CA TYR A 307 -7.28 -20.21 24.52
C TYR A 307 -7.78 -18.79 24.79
N GLU A 308 -6.98 -17.96 25.48
CA GLU A 308 -7.28 -16.53 25.68
C GLU A 308 -7.31 -15.76 24.35
N LEU A 309 -6.25 -15.91 23.54
CA LEU A 309 -6.16 -15.29 22.21
C LEU A 309 -7.23 -15.83 21.26
N LEU A 310 -7.50 -17.14 21.29
CA LEU A 310 -8.56 -17.75 20.49
C LEU A 310 -9.93 -17.17 20.86
N GLY A 311 -10.21 -17.01 22.16
CA GLY A 311 -11.46 -16.38 22.60
C GLY A 311 -11.55 -14.92 22.17
N ALA A 312 -10.43 -14.18 22.22
CA ALA A 312 -10.36 -12.80 21.78
C ALA A 312 -10.59 -12.66 20.26
N ASN A 313 -10.07 -13.60 19.45
CA ASN A 313 -10.35 -13.69 18.01
C ASN A 313 -11.83 -13.96 17.73
N LEU A 314 -12.43 -14.95 18.41
CA LEU A 314 -13.85 -15.29 18.23
C LEU A 314 -14.77 -14.10 18.53
N VAL A 315 -14.45 -13.32 19.56
CA VAL A 315 -15.19 -12.12 19.94
C VAL A 315 -15.08 -11.03 18.86
N ASP A 316 -13.88 -10.68 18.41
CA ASP A 316 -13.69 -9.51 17.54
C ASP A 316 -13.89 -9.78 16.05
N GLU A 317 -13.43 -10.92 15.53
CA GLU A 317 -13.47 -11.22 14.09
C GLU A 317 -14.71 -12.03 13.72
N VAL A 318 -15.02 -13.07 14.50
CA VAL A 318 -16.16 -13.97 14.22
C VAL A 318 -17.46 -13.45 14.82
N HIS A 319 -17.39 -12.48 15.73
CA HIS A 319 -18.52 -11.94 16.48
C HIS A 319 -19.29 -13.01 17.29
N ASP A 320 -18.59 -14.07 17.71
CA ASP A 320 -19.10 -15.16 18.54
C ASP A 320 -18.68 -14.96 20.01
N ILE A 321 -19.46 -14.15 20.73
CA ILE A 321 -19.24 -13.86 22.15
C ILE A 321 -19.33 -15.12 23.01
N VAL A 322 -20.30 -16.00 22.73
CA VAL A 322 -20.52 -17.22 23.52
C VAL A 322 -19.35 -18.18 23.37
N GLY A 323 -18.90 -18.39 22.13
CA GLY A 323 -17.69 -19.17 21.84
C GLY A 323 -16.45 -18.56 22.47
N GLY A 324 -16.30 -17.23 22.40
CA GLY A 324 -15.22 -16.50 23.03
C GLY A 324 -15.13 -16.71 24.55
N LEU A 325 -16.25 -16.50 25.25
CA LEU A 325 -16.36 -16.74 26.70
C LEU A 325 -16.07 -18.21 27.05
N ALA A 326 -16.51 -19.16 26.23
CA ALA A 326 -16.21 -20.57 26.44
C ALA A 326 -14.69 -20.84 26.34
N MET A 327 -13.98 -20.22 25.40
CA MET A 327 -12.51 -20.38 25.33
C MET A 327 -11.81 -19.73 26.51
N TRP A 328 -12.29 -18.58 27.01
CA TRP A 328 -11.76 -17.97 28.23
C TRP A 328 -12.03 -18.83 29.47
N GLN A 329 -13.17 -19.52 29.54
CA GLN A 329 -13.44 -20.50 30.60
C GLN A 329 -12.48 -21.69 30.54
N GLU A 330 -12.15 -22.20 29.34
CA GLU A 330 -11.14 -23.26 29.19
C GLU A 330 -9.75 -22.79 29.65
N SER A 331 -9.35 -21.55 29.30
CA SER A 331 -8.10 -20.97 29.84
C SER A 331 -8.12 -20.92 31.37
N MET A 332 -9.21 -20.47 31.98
CA MET A 332 -9.32 -20.43 33.44
C MET A 332 -9.19 -21.83 34.05
N LYS A 333 -9.78 -22.86 33.45
CA LYS A 333 -9.60 -24.25 33.94
C LYS A 333 -8.14 -24.67 33.91
N ILE A 334 -7.39 -24.30 32.87
CA ILE A 334 -5.94 -24.59 32.77
C ILE A 334 -5.18 -23.82 33.87
N ARG A 335 -5.48 -22.54 34.06
CA ARG A 335 -4.80 -21.69 35.06
C ARG A 335 -5.02 -22.16 36.50
N TYR A 336 -6.22 -22.63 36.82
CA TYR A 336 -6.62 -23.10 38.15
C TYR A 336 -6.63 -24.63 38.26
N GLN A 337 -5.93 -25.34 37.38
CA GLN A 337 -5.87 -26.81 37.40
C GLN A 337 -5.22 -27.33 38.70
N ASP A 338 -4.18 -26.64 39.20
CA ASP A 338 -3.62 -26.85 40.53
C ASP A 338 -4.08 -25.73 41.46
N GLU A 339 -5.08 -26.02 42.29
CA GLU A 339 -5.67 -25.06 43.22
C GLU A 339 -4.65 -24.51 44.24
N ASN A 340 -3.58 -25.25 44.55
CA ASN A 340 -2.57 -24.82 45.51
C ASN A 340 -1.51 -23.89 44.88
N ASN A 341 -1.39 -23.91 43.56
CA ASN A 341 -0.42 -23.10 42.82
C ASN A 341 -0.99 -22.63 41.47
N PRO A 342 -1.99 -21.73 41.47
CA PRO A 342 -2.63 -21.27 40.26
C PRO A 342 -1.70 -20.41 39.40
N LEU A 343 -1.83 -20.51 38.07
CA LEU A 343 -1.11 -19.70 37.09
C LEU A 343 -1.76 -18.32 36.94
N LEU A 344 -1.46 -17.44 37.89
CA LEU A 344 -2.00 -16.08 37.92
C LEU A 344 -1.55 -15.25 36.71
N LYS A 345 -2.43 -14.37 36.24
CA LYS A 345 -2.12 -13.43 35.16
C LYS A 345 -1.24 -12.30 35.68
N GLU A 346 -0.23 -11.93 34.90
CA GLU A 346 0.53 -10.70 35.12
C GLU A 346 -0.26 -9.50 34.57
N LEU A 347 -1.02 -8.84 35.44
CA LEU A 347 -1.82 -7.67 35.05
C LEU A 347 -1.08 -6.35 35.32
N PRO A 348 -1.22 -5.33 34.44
CA PRO A 348 -0.69 -4.00 34.70
C PRO A 348 -1.24 -3.40 36.01
N SER A 349 -0.41 -2.62 36.71
CA SER A 349 -0.81 -1.91 37.94
C SER A 349 -1.86 -0.83 37.68
N ASP A 350 -1.73 -0.14 36.55
CA ASP A 350 -2.58 0.98 36.13
C ASP A 350 -3.57 0.55 35.05
N THR A 351 -4.73 1.23 35.03
CA THR A 351 -5.77 0.99 34.03
C THR A 351 -5.74 2.07 32.95
N ASN A 352 -6.11 1.71 31.73
CA ASN A 352 -6.05 2.60 30.58
C ASN A 352 -7.41 3.22 30.25
N TYR A 353 -7.44 4.54 29.99
CA TYR A 353 -8.68 5.25 29.61
C TYR A 353 -9.30 4.69 28.32
N ALA A 354 -8.48 4.25 27.35
CA ALA A 354 -8.94 3.69 26.09
C ALA A 354 -9.78 2.42 26.30
N TYR A 355 -9.43 1.63 27.32
CA TYR A 355 -10.14 0.43 27.75
C TYR A 355 -11.20 0.68 28.82
N LEU A 356 -11.68 1.92 28.99
CA LEU A 356 -12.66 2.28 30.03
C LEU A 356 -12.18 1.92 31.44
N HIS A 357 -10.87 1.95 31.66
CA HIS A 357 -10.24 1.50 32.88
C HIS A 357 -10.57 0.04 33.28
N ALA A 358 -10.99 -0.79 32.31
CA ALA A 358 -11.29 -2.20 32.51
C ALA A 358 -10.04 -2.98 32.96
N ARG A 359 -10.29 -4.09 33.65
CA ARG A 359 -9.28 -5.07 34.06
C ARG A 359 -9.73 -6.47 33.67
N GLU A 360 -8.75 -7.31 33.37
CA GLU A 360 -9.03 -8.70 33.06
C GLU A 360 -9.56 -9.47 34.27
N PRO A 361 -10.54 -10.38 34.06
CA PRO A 361 -10.97 -11.26 35.13
C PRO A 361 -9.82 -12.18 35.54
N ASN A 362 -9.66 -12.35 36.85
CA ASN A 362 -8.73 -13.26 37.51
C ASN A 362 -9.48 -14.42 38.20
N SER A 363 -10.75 -14.64 37.90
CA SER A 363 -11.49 -15.81 38.36
C SER A 363 -12.66 -16.13 37.44
N LEU A 364 -13.17 -17.36 37.52
CA LEU A 364 -14.41 -17.74 36.81
C LEU A 364 -15.61 -16.89 37.25
N GLN A 365 -15.68 -16.50 38.52
CA GLN A 365 -16.76 -15.67 39.04
C GLN A 365 -16.73 -14.26 38.43
N GLU A 366 -15.54 -13.66 38.30
CA GLU A 366 -15.37 -12.37 37.63
C GLU A 366 -15.71 -12.46 36.14
N LEU A 367 -15.29 -13.55 35.48
CA LEU A 367 -15.63 -13.80 34.09
C LEU A 367 -17.15 -13.90 33.87
N HIS A 368 -17.88 -14.56 34.78
CA HIS A 368 -19.35 -14.67 34.71
C HIS A 368 -20.09 -13.37 35.02
N ARG A 369 -19.44 -12.38 35.63
CA ARG A 369 -20.03 -11.06 35.88
C ARG A 369 -20.03 -10.15 34.65
N ILE A 370 -19.24 -10.50 33.63
CA ILE A 370 -19.20 -9.75 32.36
C ILE A 370 -20.46 -10.11 31.57
N ILE A 371 -21.39 -9.16 31.51
CA ILE A 371 -22.68 -9.33 30.84
C ILE A 371 -22.76 -8.43 29.61
N ASP A 372 -22.23 -7.21 29.68
CA ASP A 372 -22.28 -6.25 28.57
C ASP A 372 -21.34 -6.69 27.44
N PRO A 373 -21.83 -6.81 26.19
CA PRO A 373 -20.97 -7.04 25.03
C PRO A 373 -19.80 -6.06 24.92
N ASP A 374 -19.97 -4.79 25.31
CA ASP A 374 -18.90 -3.78 25.26
C ASP A 374 -17.73 -4.14 26.19
N ASP A 375 -18.05 -4.63 27.40
CA ASP A 375 -17.06 -5.11 28.36
C ASP A 375 -16.30 -6.33 27.81
N VAL A 376 -17.00 -7.24 27.12
CA VAL A 376 -16.37 -8.41 26.46
C VAL A 376 -15.36 -7.96 25.41
N TYR A 377 -15.70 -6.95 24.60
CA TYR A 377 -14.75 -6.40 23.62
C TYR A 377 -13.53 -5.76 24.28
N MET A 378 -13.70 -5.06 25.40
CA MET A 378 -12.56 -4.53 26.15
C MET A 378 -11.67 -5.66 26.70
N GLN A 379 -12.24 -6.78 27.14
CA GLN A 379 -11.45 -7.94 27.54
C GLN A 379 -10.62 -8.51 26.39
N ALA A 380 -11.20 -8.61 25.19
CA ALA A 380 -10.50 -9.12 24.02
C ALA A 380 -9.28 -8.25 23.63
N LEU A 381 -9.38 -6.93 23.79
CA LEU A 381 -8.26 -6.00 23.57
C LEU A 381 -7.19 -6.13 24.67
N LEU A 382 -7.59 -6.14 25.95
CA LEU A 382 -6.67 -6.31 27.08
C LEU A 382 -5.86 -7.62 26.99
N ILE A 383 -6.55 -8.72 26.66
CA ILE A 383 -5.94 -10.04 26.49
C ILE A 383 -4.87 -10.00 25.40
N ARG A 384 -5.17 -9.40 24.24
CA ARG A 384 -4.20 -9.28 23.14
C ARG A 384 -2.99 -8.47 23.57
N GLU A 385 -3.18 -7.31 24.19
CA GLU A 385 -2.08 -6.46 24.62
C GLU A 385 -1.18 -7.15 25.65
N ARG A 386 -1.77 -7.86 26.64
CA ARG A 386 -1.00 -8.59 27.65
C ARG A 386 -0.17 -9.72 27.05
N ILE A 387 -0.76 -10.53 26.17
CA ILE A 387 -0.12 -11.76 25.67
C ILE A 387 0.89 -11.45 24.56
N LEU A 388 0.53 -10.57 23.62
CA LEU A 388 1.35 -10.28 22.45
C LEU A 388 2.33 -9.11 22.68
N GLY A 389 1.99 -8.23 23.62
CA GLY A 389 2.72 -7.00 23.89
C GLY A 389 2.18 -5.81 23.07
N PRO A 390 2.41 -4.58 23.55
CA PRO A 390 1.77 -3.36 23.02
C PRO A 390 2.12 -3.03 21.57
N CYS A 391 3.30 -3.45 21.10
CA CYS A 391 3.78 -3.14 19.75
C CYS A 391 3.43 -4.22 18.73
N HIS A 392 2.71 -5.27 19.12
CA HIS A 392 2.31 -6.34 18.19
C HIS A 392 1.28 -5.83 17.18
N LYS A 393 1.37 -6.29 15.93
CA LYS A 393 0.49 -5.80 14.85
C LYS A 393 -0.98 -6.08 15.14
N ASP A 394 -1.34 -7.29 15.57
CA ASP A 394 -2.72 -7.65 15.92
C ASP A 394 -3.31 -6.84 17.10
N VAL A 395 -2.47 -6.32 18.02
CA VAL A 395 -2.93 -5.41 19.08
C VAL A 395 -3.35 -4.09 18.46
N THR A 396 -2.44 -3.45 17.73
CA THR A 396 -2.73 -2.15 17.11
C THR A 396 -3.84 -2.24 16.07
N PHE A 397 -3.91 -3.35 15.32
CA PHE A 397 -4.99 -3.60 14.37
C PHE A 397 -6.33 -3.79 15.08
N GLY A 398 -6.39 -4.60 16.16
CA GLY A 398 -7.60 -4.80 16.95
C GLY A 398 -8.15 -3.50 17.53
N LEU A 399 -7.27 -2.61 18.02
CA LEU A 399 -7.66 -1.28 18.50
C LEU A 399 -8.22 -0.41 17.38
N MET A 400 -7.56 -0.38 16.21
CA MET A 400 -8.05 0.38 15.06
C MET A 400 -9.41 -0.13 14.58
N TYR A 401 -9.55 -1.45 14.45
CA TYR A 401 -10.79 -2.10 14.01
C TYR A 401 -11.95 -1.81 14.97
N ARG A 402 -11.74 -2.01 16.28
CA ARG A 402 -12.78 -1.73 17.28
C ARG A 402 -13.16 -0.25 17.31
N GLY A 403 -12.20 0.64 17.13
CA GLY A 403 -12.47 2.07 16.96
C GLY A 403 -13.36 2.35 15.75
N ALA A 404 -13.06 1.76 14.59
CA ALA A 404 -13.90 1.89 13.39
C ALA A 404 -15.34 1.39 13.65
N VAL A 405 -15.50 0.24 14.30
CA VAL A 405 -16.83 -0.28 14.68
C VAL A 405 -17.58 0.70 15.59
N TYR A 406 -16.88 1.43 16.47
CA TYR A 406 -17.53 2.48 17.27
C TYR A 406 -17.96 3.68 16.43
N ALA A 407 -17.12 4.13 15.49
CA ALA A 407 -17.44 5.20 14.56
C ALA A 407 -18.68 4.85 13.71
N ASP A 408 -18.78 3.63 13.17
CA ASP A 408 -19.95 3.16 12.42
C ASP A 408 -21.26 3.20 13.25
N THR A 409 -21.14 3.14 14.58
CA THR A 409 -22.26 3.26 15.53
C THR A 409 -22.43 4.68 16.10
N HIS A 410 -21.78 5.67 15.50
CA HIS A 410 -21.78 7.09 15.88
C HIS A 410 -21.23 7.37 17.29
N ARG A 411 -20.49 6.42 17.88
CA ARG A 411 -19.77 6.56 19.16
C ARG A 411 -18.35 7.05 18.91
N TYR A 412 -18.24 8.24 18.33
CA TYR A 412 -17.01 8.80 17.82
C TYR A 412 -15.92 8.97 18.88
N GLN A 413 -16.26 9.43 20.08
CA GLN A 413 -15.28 9.62 21.14
C GLN A 413 -14.58 8.31 21.51
N ARG A 414 -15.30 7.18 21.49
CA ARG A 414 -14.69 5.86 21.76
C ARG A 414 -13.69 5.48 20.67
N CYS A 415 -13.98 5.81 19.40
CA CYS A 415 -13.04 5.63 18.31
C CYS A 415 -11.78 6.49 18.52
N VAL A 416 -11.95 7.78 18.83
CA VAL A 416 -10.86 8.72 19.11
C VAL A 416 -9.95 8.21 20.24
N ASP A 417 -10.54 7.77 21.36
CA ASP A 417 -9.79 7.28 22.51
C ASP A 417 -8.91 6.06 22.15
N LEU A 418 -9.48 5.08 21.44
CA LEU A 418 -8.78 3.87 20.99
C LEU A 418 -7.67 4.18 19.98
N TRP A 419 -7.94 5.04 19.00
CA TRP A 419 -6.96 5.39 17.96
C TRP A 419 -5.83 6.26 18.50
N LYS A 420 -6.12 7.20 19.41
CA LYS A 420 -5.08 7.94 20.15
C LYS A 420 -4.20 6.99 20.97
N TYR A 421 -4.80 6.03 21.66
CA TYR A 421 -3.99 5.05 22.38
C TYR A 421 -3.15 4.16 21.45
N THR A 422 -3.71 3.75 20.32
CA THR A 422 -2.98 3.01 19.28
C THR A 422 -1.75 3.78 18.80
N TYR A 423 -1.88 5.09 18.60
CA TYR A 423 -0.77 5.96 18.25
C TYR A 423 0.34 5.90 19.31
N ILE A 424 -0.03 6.05 20.58
CA ILE A 424 0.91 6.00 21.71
C ILE A 424 1.66 4.66 21.72
N LEU A 425 0.97 3.54 21.48
CA LEU A 425 1.58 2.22 21.42
C LEU A 425 2.60 2.10 20.27
N ARG A 426 2.26 2.61 19.08
CA ARG A 426 3.15 2.59 17.90
C ARG A 426 4.37 3.48 18.08
N HIS A 427 4.19 4.65 18.70
CA HIS A 427 5.26 5.62 18.91
C HIS A 427 6.32 5.15 19.91
N ARG A 428 5.94 4.32 20.90
CA ARG A 428 6.88 3.72 21.89
C ARG A 428 8.00 2.87 21.27
N LYS A 429 7.87 2.46 19.99
CA LYS A 429 8.88 1.68 19.27
C LYS A 429 10.17 2.48 18.92
N ASN A 430 10.22 3.78 19.23
CA ASN A 430 11.42 4.63 19.13
C ASN A 430 12.00 4.75 17.71
N ASP A 431 11.15 4.63 16.68
CA ASP A 431 11.53 4.75 15.28
C ASP A 431 10.98 6.06 14.68
N PRO A 432 11.83 6.98 14.20
CA PRO A 432 11.39 8.22 13.58
C PRO A 432 10.69 7.93 12.23
N LEU A 433 9.44 8.41 12.06
CA LEU A 433 8.58 8.20 10.87
C LEU A 433 8.20 6.72 10.59
N THR A 434 7.43 6.08 11.47
CA THR A 434 6.77 4.83 11.07
C THR A 434 5.51 5.12 10.27
N HIS A 435 5.40 4.52 9.08
CA HIS A 435 4.20 4.55 8.24
C HIS A 435 2.93 4.15 9.05
N GLU A 436 3.08 3.31 10.07
CA GLU A 436 1.98 2.91 10.97
C GLU A 436 1.49 4.06 11.86
N CYS A 437 2.38 4.93 12.39
CA CYS A 437 1.95 6.11 13.14
C CYS A 437 1.29 7.14 12.24
N LEU A 438 1.84 7.36 11.03
CA LEU A 438 1.24 8.25 10.02
C LEU A 438 -0.17 7.79 9.65
N PHE A 439 -0.36 6.49 9.42
CA PHE A 439 -1.69 5.91 9.15
C PHE A 439 -2.70 6.20 10.27
N THR A 440 -2.31 6.02 11.55
CA THR A 440 -3.20 6.31 12.68
C THR A 440 -3.61 7.77 12.73
N VAL A 441 -2.65 8.69 12.56
CA VAL A 441 -2.93 10.12 12.59
C VAL A 441 -3.80 10.53 11.40
N GLN A 442 -3.51 10.01 10.21
CA GLN A 442 -4.35 10.24 9.04
C GLN A 442 -5.78 9.78 9.31
N ALA A 443 -5.98 8.60 9.89
CA ALA A 443 -7.30 8.10 10.24
C ALA A 443 -8.02 9.03 11.23
N LEU A 444 -7.35 9.49 12.30
CA LEU A 444 -7.89 10.44 13.27
C LEU A 444 -8.32 11.77 12.62
N VAL A 445 -7.48 12.35 11.74
CA VAL A 445 -7.82 13.59 11.05
C VAL A 445 -9.05 13.40 10.17
N LYS A 446 -9.14 12.28 9.44
CA LYS A 446 -10.32 11.97 8.62
C LYS A 446 -11.59 11.81 9.47
N LEU A 447 -11.50 11.07 10.57
CA LEU A 447 -12.61 10.89 11.52
C LEU A 447 -13.11 12.23 12.06
N PHE A 448 -12.21 13.15 12.42
CA PHE A 448 -12.64 14.47 12.88
C PHE A 448 -13.42 15.24 11.82
N TRP A 449 -13.06 15.13 10.54
CA TRP A 449 -13.81 15.76 9.45
C TRP A 449 -15.16 15.10 9.20
N GLU A 450 -15.22 13.77 9.25
CA GLU A 450 -16.47 13.02 9.22
C GLU A 450 -17.41 13.48 10.35
N MET A 451 -16.91 13.54 11.59
CA MET A 451 -17.66 14.05 12.74
C MET A 451 -18.21 15.47 12.51
N GLN A 452 -17.46 16.37 11.87
CA GLN A 452 -17.96 17.72 11.56
C GLN A 452 -19.12 17.68 10.58
N VAL A 453 -18.99 16.92 9.49
CA VAL A 453 -20.04 16.79 8.47
C VAL A 453 -21.29 16.17 9.08
N GLU A 454 -21.14 15.13 9.89
CA GLU A 454 -22.26 14.49 10.56
C GLU A 454 -22.94 15.40 11.59
N LEU A 455 -22.16 16.16 12.36
CA LEU A 455 -22.68 17.15 13.28
C LEU A 455 -23.48 18.25 12.55
N GLU A 456 -22.98 18.73 11.41
CA GLU A 456 -23.68 19.70 10.55
C GLU A 456 -24.96 19.14 9.93
N SER A 457 -24.98 17.84 9.61
CA SER A 457 -26.17 17.14 9.12
C SER A 457 -27.20 16.82 10.21
N GLY A 458 -26.81 16.89 11.48
CA GLY A 458 -27.62 16.51 12.65
C GLY A 458 -27.71 15.00 12.89
N THR A 459 -26.82 14.20 12.28
CA THR A 459 -26.77 12.74 12.44
C THR A 459 -26.15 12.32 13.78
N THR A 460 -25.27 13.16 14.33
CA THR A 460 -24.66 12.96 15.67
C THR A 460 -24.69 14.25 16.50
N GLU A 461 -24.71 14.09 17.82
CA GLU A 461 -24.52 15.20 18.79
C GLU A 461 -23.07 15.26 19.29
N GLU A 462 -22.24 14.25 19.01
CA GLU A 462 -20.85 14.22 19.44
C GLU A 462 -20.00 15.24 18.67
N LYS A 463 -19.30 16.09 19.42
CA LYS A 463 -18.41 17.11 18.86
C LYS A 463 -16.96 16.71 19.03
N VAL A 464 -16.13 17.06 18.06
CA VAL A 464 -14.67 16.96 18.21
C VAL A 464 -14.25 17.83 19.40
N LYS A 465 -13.60 17.22 20.39
CA LYS A 465 -13.03 17.95 21.54
C LYS A 465 -11.79 18.70 21.10
N VAL A 466 -11.66 19.93 21.61
CA VAL A 466 -10.51 20.80 21.31
C VAL A 466 -9.21 20.17 21.81
N GLU A 467 -9.27 19.49 22.97
CA GLU A 467 -8.13 18.79 23.56
C GLU A 467 -7.64 17.65 22.66
N ASP A 468 -8.57 16.85 22.10
CA ASP A 468 -8.23 15.74 21.21
C ASP A 468 -7.61 16.23 19.89
N ALA A 469 -8.18 17.27 19.29
CA ALA A 469 -7.63 17.88 18.08
C ALA A 469 -6.26 18.53 18.32
N GLN A 470 -6.07 19.19 19.47
CA GLN A 470 -4.79 19.77 19.88
C GLN A 470 -3.73 18.69 20.08
N GLU A 471 -4.03 17.59 20.78
CA GLU A 471 -3.10 16.48 20.96
C GLU A 471 -2.70 15.85 19.63
N VAL A 472 -3.64 15.63 18.71
CA VAL A 472 -3.34 15.11 17.36
C VAL A 472 -2.46 16.08 16.57
N PHE A 473 -2.66 17.40 16.72
CA PHE A 473 -1.78 18.40 16.12
C PHE A 473 -0.35 18.30 16.69
N GLU A 474 -0.21 18.17 18.00
CA GLU A 474 1.09 18.00 18.65
C GLU A 474 1.80 16.71 18.23
N MET A 475 1.05 15.61 18.04
CA MET A 475 1.56 14.36 17.48
C MET A 475 2.12 14.56 16.06
N LEU A 476 1.42 15.32 15.21
CA LEU A 476 1.90 15.69 13.87
C LEU A 476 3.17 16.53 13.93
N VAL A 477 3.20 17.56 14.78
CA VAL A 477 4.37 18.43 14.94
C VAL A 477 5.60 17.62 15.36
N ALA A 478 5.46 16.71 16.33
CA ALA A 478 6.54 15.84 16.77
C ALA A 478 7.07 14.95 15.64
N GLN A 479 6.18 14.39 14.80
CA GLN A 479 6.60 13.59 13.64
C GLN A 479 7.24 14.42 12.53
N ILE A 480 6.75 15.64 12.29
CA ILE A 480 7.36 16.54 11.30
C ILE A 480 8.79 16.88 11.71
N ILE A 481 9.03 17.21 12.98
CA ILE A 481 10.38 17.51 13.49
C ILE A 481 11.31 16.30 13.30
N SER A 482 10.88 15.14 13.81
CA SER A 482 11.64 13.89 13.72
C SER A 482 11.88 13.44 12.28
N GLY A 483 10.88 13.66 11.42
CA GLY A 483 10.93 13.29 10.02
C GLY A 483 11.89 14.16 9.20
N GLN A 484 11.90 15.46 9.49
CA GLN A 484 12.81 16.41 8.84
C GLN A 484 14.28 16.10 9.18
N GLU A 485 14.58 15.67 10.41
CA GLU A 485 15.93 15.21 10.80
C GLU A 485 16.33 13.94 10.03
N SER A 486 15.41 12.99 9.90
CA SER A 486 15.63 11.73 9.20
C SER A 486 15.87 11.92 7.70
N LEU A 487 15.17 12.86 7.07
CA LEU A 487 15.37 13.22 5.66
C LEU A 487 16.71 13.90 5.41
N LYS A 488 17.20 14.76 6.32
CA LYS A 488 18.54 15.35 6.21
C LYS A 488 19.66 14.30 6.22
N ASN A 489 19.44 13.21 6.96
CA ASN A 489 20.43 12.13 7.12
C ASN A 489 20.32 11.06 6.02
N SER A 490 19.16 10.88 5.39
CA SER A 490 18.93 9.87 4.36
C SER A 490 19.12 10.43 2.95
N LYS A 491 20.27 10.14 2.35
CA LYS A 491 20.50 10.44 0.93
C LYS A 491 19.64 9.53 0.03
N GLY A 492 18.46 10.02 -0.39
CA GLY A 492 17.82 9.59 -1.63
C GLY A 492 16.79 8.45 -1.60
N LYS A 493 15.92 8.37 -0.58
CA LYS A 493 14.72 7.48 -0.64
C LYS A 493 13.47 8.28 -1.00
N ASN A 494 12.90 8.04 -2.19
CA ASN A 494 11.69 8.73 -2.68
C ASN A 494 10.46 8.53 -1.76
N LYS A 495 10.28 7.35 -1.16
CA LYS A 495 9.11 7.05 -0.32
C LYS A 495 9.02 7.92 0.94
N GLY A 496 10.15 8.27 1.57
CA GLY A 496 10.16 9.13 2.76
C GLY A 496 9.69 10.57 2.48
N ASN A 497 9.82 11.03 1.23
CA ASN A 497 9.35 12.36 0.84
C ASN A 497 7.83 12.43 0.65
N GLU A 498 7.19 11.32 0.27
CA GLU A 498 5.72 11.26 0.14
C GLU A 498 5.06 11.23 1.53
N ASP A 499 5.57 10.39 2.44
CA ASP A 499 5.07 10.30 3.81
C ASP A 499 5.25 11.64 4.56
N PHE A 500 6.40 12.31 4.36
CA PHE A 500 6.65 13.63 4.95
C PHE A 500 5.74 14.71 4.38
N GLN A 501 5.49 14.70 3.07
CA GLN A 501 4.55 15.60 2.43
C GLN A 501 3.13 15.44 3.01
N LEU A 502 2.70 14.19 3.22
CA LEU A 502 1.40 13.88 3.81
C LEU A 502 1.30 14.42 5.25
N LEU A 503 2.36 14.34 6.06
CA LEU A 503 2.36 14.94 7.41
C LEU A 503 2.10 16.45 7.38
N LEU A 504 2.76 17.17 6.47
CA LEU A 504 2.55 18.61 6.31
C LEU A 504 1.10 18.91 5.91
N GLN A 505 0.55 18.15 4.96
CA GLN A 505 -0.85 18.28 4.54
C GLN A 505 -1.79 18.05 5.72
N LEU A 506 -1.64 16.95 6.45
CA LEU A 506 -2.47 16.63 7.62
C LEU A 506 -2.40 17.72 8.70
N SER A 507 -1.23 18.33 8.92
CA SER A 507 -1.09 19.44 9.86
C SER A 507 -1.93 20.66 9.47
N LEU A 508 -2.03 20.97 8.16
CA LEU A 508 -2.88 22.04 7.65
C LEU A 508 -4.37 21.71 7.81
N HIS A 509 -4.77 20.45 7.59
CA HIS A 509 -6.15 20.02 7.83
C HIS A 509 -6.56 20.13 9.29
N VAL A 510 -5.65 19.83 10.23
CA VAL A 510 -5.91 20.03 11.66
C VAL A 510 -5.97 21.52 12.00
N ILE A 511 -5.11 22.36 11.43
CA ILE A 511 -5.21 23.83 11.58
C ILE A 511 -6.57 24.33 11.06
N HIS A 512 -7.03 23.83 9.91
CA HIS A 512 -8.34 24.20 9.34
C HIS A 512 -9.50 23.77 10.24
N LEU A 513 -9.47 22.54 10.75
CA LEU A 513 -10.44 22.03 11.72
C LEU A 513 -10.43 22.90 12.99
N MET A 514 -9.25 23.11 13.57
CA MET A 514 -9.07 23.91 14.78
C MET A 514 -9.57 25.34 14.58
N ALA A 515 -9.50 25.93 13.38
CA ALA A 515 -10.07 27.24 13.10
C ALA A 515 -11.60 27.28 13.27
N ARG A 516 -12.30 26.17 12.98
CA ARG A 516 -13.77 26.05 13.04
C ARG A 516 -14.31 25.70 14.43
N LEU A 517 -13.51 25.08 15.30
CA LEU A 517 -13.95 24.69 16.64
C LEU A 517 -14.13 25.88 17.58
N ASP A 518 -15.12 25.83 18.47
CA ASP A 518 -15.27 26.81 19.54
C ASP A 518 -14.17 26.63 20.59
N LYS A 519 -13.32 27.64 20.78
CA LYS A 519 -12.15 27.59 21.67
C LYS A 519 -12.24 28.67 22.74
N THR A 520 -11.91 28.32 23.97
CA THR A 520 -11.63 29.29 25.03
C THR A 520 -10.34 30.07 24.73
N SER A 521 -10.17 31.24 25.35
CA SER A 521 -8.95 32.06 25.18
C SER A 521 -7.64 31.27 25.49
N PRO A 522 -7.56 30.48 26.57
CA PRO A 522 -6.38 29.64 26.84
C PRO A 522 -6.12 28.56 25.77
N GLN A 523 -7.17 27.86 25.32
CA GLN A 523 -7.03 26.83 24.27
C GLN A 523 -6.54 27.45 22.95
N ASN A 524 -7.08 28.61 22.56
CA ASN A 524 -6.65 29.31 21.35
C ASN A 524 -5.19 29.79 21.45
N PHE A 525 -4.73 30.18 22.64
CA PHE A 525 -3.33 30.54 22.87
C PHE A 525 -2.39 29.34 22.69
N GLU A 526 -2.67 28.19 23.33
CA GLU A 526 -1.82 27.00 23.18
C GLU A 526 -1.83 26.46 21.75
N PHE A 527 -2.98 26.48 21.07
CA PHE A 527 -3.06 26.15 19.64
C PHE A 527 -2.14 27.04 18.78
N ARG A 528 -2.24 28.37 18.92
CA ARG A 528 -1.40 29.31 18.14
C ARG A 528 0.08 29.20 18.48
N LYS A 529 0.41 28.88 19.72
CA LYS A 529 1.78 28.58 20.15
C LYS A 529 2.32 27.31 19.50
N ALA A 530 1.51 26.25 19.39
CA ALA A 530 1.89 25.03 18.67
C ALA A 530 2.09 25.30 17.17
N VAL A 531 1.22 26.09 16.53
CA VAL A 531 1.37 26.50 15.12
C VAL A 531 2.64 27.32 14.93
N HIS A 532 2.91 28.29 15.82
CA HIS A 532 4.15 29.05 15.78
C HIS A 532 5.38 28.17 15.96
N HIS A 533 5.33 27.20 16.87
CA HIS A 533 6.43 26.24 17.06
C HIS A 533 6.70 25.42 15.80
N LEU A 534 5.67 24.96 15.10
CA LEU A 534 5.80 24.27 13.81
C LEU A 534 6.42 25.18 12.74
N ILE A 535 5.98 26.44 12.64
CA ILE A 535 6.53 27.42 11.69
C ILE A 535 8.03 27.65 11.93
N LEU A 536 8.47 27.73 13.18
CA LEU A 536 9.89 27.93 13.52
C LEU A 536 10.80 26.78 13.06
N GLN A 537 10.26 25.58 12.83
CA GLN A 537 11.04 24.45 12.29
C GLN A 537 11.30 24.59 10.78
N ASP A 538 10.63 25.54 10.13
CA ASP A 538 10.65 25.77 8.69
C ASP A 538 10.54 24.46 7.87
N PRO A 539 9.50 23.64 8.09
CA PRO A 539 9.38 22.39 7.38
C PRO A 539 9.13 22.65 5.89
N ARG A 540 9.93 22.00 5.04
CA ARG A 540 9.87 22.12 3.59
C ARG A 540 9.39 20.83 2.97
N GLY A 541 8.26 20.90 2.26
CA GLY A 541 7.67 19.77 1.54
C GLY A 541 8.39 19.46 0.23
N GLN A 542 7.70 18.73 -0.64
CA GLN A 542 8.17 18.48 -2.00
C GLN A 542 8.45 19.78 -2.75
N GLU A 543 9.47 19.76 -3.60
CA GLU A 543 9.98 20.95 -4.29
C GLU A 543 10.34 22.12 -3.37
N GLY A 544 10.55 21.91 -2.06
CA GLY A 544 10.98 22.96 -1.13
C GLY A 544 9.87 23.94 -0.72
N GLY A 545 8.61 23.63 -1.00
CA GLY A 545 7.47 24.47 -0.61
C GLY A 545 7.31 24.57 0.91
N SER A 546 7.02 25.78 1.42
CA SER A 546 6.66 25.99 2.83
C SER A 546 5.20 25.60 3.10
N LEU A 547 4.79 25.59 4.37
CA LEU A 547 3.38 25.40 4.77
C LEU A 547 2.42 26.39 4.08
N LEU A 548 2.87 27.63 3.83
CA LEU A 548 2.06 28.64 3.12
C LEU A 548 1.87 28.31 1.63
N HIS A 549 2.86 27.68 0.99
CA HIS A 549 2.71 27.20 -0.39
C HIS A 549 1.69 26.07 -0.48
N LEU A 550 1.72 25.16 0.50
CA LEU A 550 0.79 24.04 0.56
C LEU A 550 -0.63 24.50 0.87
N SER A 551 -0.81 25.48 1.77
CA SER A 551 -2.14 25.98 2.12
C SER A 551 -2.88 26.67 0.97
N VAL A 552 -2.18 27.07 -0.09
CA VAL A 552 -2.78 27.66 -1.31
C VAL A 552 -2.93 26.67 -2.46
N ASP A 553 -2.50 25.41 -2.30
CA ASP A 553 -2.59 24.38 -3.34
C ASP A 553 -3.89 23.56 -3.19
N PRO A 554 -4.83 23.59 -4.15
CA PRO A 554 -6.08 22.85 -4.05
C PRO A 554 -5.89 21.33 -4.03
N LYS A 555 -4.74 20.82 -4.48
CA LYS A 555 -4.44 19.37 -4.51
C LYS A 555 -4.31 18.75 -3.12
N ILE A 556 -4.13 19.57 -2.08
CA ILE A 556 -4.05 19.02 -0.71
C ILE A 556 -5.43 18.73 -0.12
N SER A 557 -6.52 19.17 -0.75
CA SER A 557 -7.89 18.91 -0.29
C SER A 557 -8.12 17.41 -0.03
N LEU A 558 -8.72 17.08 1.11
CA LEU A 558 -9.11 15.71 1.41
C LEU A 558 -10.55 15.47 0.99
N THR A 559 -10.74 14.55 0.06
CA THR A 559 -12.06 14.14 -0.44
C THR A 559 -12.28 12.65 -0.18
N SER A 560 -13.39 12.30 0.44
CA SER A 560 -13.89 10.92 0.54
C SER A 560 -15.38 10.89 0.18
N GLU A 561 -15.98 9.70 0.16
CA GLU A 561 -17.45 9.57 0.01
C GLU A 561 -18.21 10.18 1.20
N GLU A 562 -17.56 10.25 2.37
CA GLU A 562 -18.18 10.59 3.66
C GLU A 562 -17.90 12.04 4.10
N PHE A 563 -16.79 12.64 3.67
CA PHE A 563 -16.44 14.01 4.06
C PHE A 563 -15.64 14.77 3.00
N TYR A 564 -15.63 16.09 3.15
CA TYR A 564 -14.85 17.01 2.34
C TYR A 564 -14.14 18.06 3.19
N SER A 565 -12.81 18.09 3.13
CA SER A 565 -11.97 19.13 3.75
C SER A 565 -11.32 19.96 2.65
N PRO A 566 -11.87 21.15 2.34
CA PRO A 566 -11.44 21.96 1.20
C PRO A 566 -10.10 22.65 1.46
N PHE A 567 -9.31 22.77 0.40
CA PHE A 567 -8.22 23.72 0.26
C PHE A 567 -8.25 24.38 -1.12
N PRO A 568 -7.80 25.65 -1.21
CA PRO A 568 -7.28 26.47 -0.12
C PRO A 568 -8.40 27.09 0.74
N THR A 569 -8.06 27.54 1.96
CA THR A 569 -9.01 28.21 2.87
C THR A 569 -8.38 29.44 3.51
N LEU A 570 -9.12 30.55 3.53
CA LEU A 570 -8.63 31.82 4.07
C LEU A 570 -8.18 31.70 5.54
N SER A 571 -8.97 31.01 6.35
CA SER A 571 -8.72 30.89 7.80
C SER A 571 -7.36 30.25 8.12
N VAL A 572 -6.91 29.28 7.33
CA VAL A 572 -5.59 28.66 7.51
C VAL A 572 -4.49 29.65 7.16
N VAL A 573 -4.63 30.37 6.04
CA VAL A 573 -3.68 31.40 5.60
C VAL A 573 -3.54 32.49 6.66
N GLU A 574 -4.65 33.01 7.18
CA GLU A 574 -4.67 34.02 8.24
C GLU A 574 -4.00 33.52 9.53
N ILE A 575 -4.27 32.28 9.94
CA ILE A 575 -3.65 31.69 11.13
C ILE A 575 -2.13 31.58 10.93
N LEU A 576 -1.66 31.06 9.80
CA LEU A 576 -0.23 30.93 9.52
C LEU A 576 0.48 32.30 9.54
N ILE A 577 -0.10 33.31 8.90
CA ILE A 577 0.42 34.69 8.88
C ILE A 577 0.44 35.28 10.29
N SER A 578 -0.66 35.19 11.03
CA SER A 578 -0.73 35.72 12.40
C SER A 578 0.21 34.99 13.39
N CYS A 579 0.63 33.76 13.07
CA CYS A 579 1.64 33.00 13.80
C CYS A 579 3.08 33.22 13.30
N GLY A 580 3.29 34.15 12.36
CA GLY A 580 4.61 34.61 11.94
C GLY A 580 5.27 33.78 10.84
N ILE A 581 4.50 33.13 9.95
CA ILE A 581 5.10 32.47 8.77
C ILE A 581 5.73 33.51 7.84
N ASP A 582 6.88 33.18 7.24
CA ASP A 582 7.48 34.01 6.21
C ASP A 582 6.62 33.99 4.94
N ILE A 583 5.93 35.10 4.68
CA ILE A 583 5.02 35.26 3.54
C ILE A 583 5.74 35.27 2.19
N ASN A 584 7.02 35.64 2.19
CA ASN A 584 7.86 35.77 1.00
C ASN A 584 8.85 34.61 0.86
N ALA A 585 8.70 33.56 1.68
CA ALA A 585 9.42 32.31 1.49
C ALA A 585 9.21 31.80 0.06
N VAL A 586 10.26 31.20 -0.49
CA VAL A 586 10.24 30.66 -1.85
C VAL A 586 10.43 29.14 -1.87
N ASP A 587 9.86 28.48 -2.88
CA ASP A 587 10.11 27.08 -3.21
C ASP A 587 11.40 26.89 -4.05
N SER A 588 11.70 25.67 -4.47
CA SER A 588 12.90 25.34 -5.28
C SER A 588 12.90 25.99 -6.67
N LYS A 589 11.73 26.41 -7.17
CA LYS A 589 11.56 27.15 -8.42
C LYS A 589 11.46 28.66 -8.18
N ARG A 590 11.80 29.12 -6.98
CA ARG A 590 11.69 30.50 -6.52
C ARG A 590 10.26 31.08 -6.56
N ASN A 591 9.22 30.26 -6.64
CA ASN A 591 7.85 30.75 -6.51
C ASN A 591 7.59 31.07 -5.04
N THR A 592 6.87 32.15 -4.78
CA THR A 592 6.26 32.41 -3.46
C THR A 592 4.86 31.80 -3.39
N ALA A 593 4.24 31.78 -2.21
CA ALA A 593 2.83 31.39 -2.08
C ALA A 593 1.90 32.25 -2.96
N LEU A 594 2.23 33.53 -3.17
CA LEU A 594 1.52 34.42 -4.09
C LEU A 594 1.62 33.95 -5.55
N HIS A 595 2.78 33.47 -5.99
CA HIS A 595 2.91 32.89 -7.34
C HIS A 595 2.03 31.65 -7.50
N ASN A 596 2.05 30.76 -6.50
CA ASN A 596 1.29 29.51 -6.53
C ASN A 596 -0.22 29.75 -6.48
N SER A 597 -0.71 30.70 -5.68
CA SER A 597 -2.13 31.03 -5.62
C SER A 597 -2.66 31.49 -6.98
N ILE A 598 -1.91 32.33 -7.71
CA ILE A 598 -2.28 32.80 -9.06
C ILE A 598 -2.29 31.63 -10.07
N LYS A 599 -1.35 30.70 -9.94
CA LYS A 599 -1.21 29.56 -10.86
C LYS A 599 -2.31 28.51 -10.68
N PHE A 600 -2.73 28.26 -9.46
CA PHE A 600 -3.63 27.15 -9.13
C PHE A 600 -5.10 27.53 -9.06
N LEU A 601 -5.41 28.78 -8.71
CA LEU A 601 -6.79 29.20 -8.52
C LEU A 601 -7.34 29.84 -9.79
N THR A 602 -8.57 29.46 -10.13
CA THR A 602 -9.33 30.14 -11.17
C THR A 602 -9.67 31.58 -10.75
N TYR A 603 -9.93 32.46 -11.72
CA TYR A 603 -10.31 33.87 -11.45
C TYR A 603 -11.47 34.00 -10.43
N SER A 604 -12.44 33.07 -10.45
CA SER A 604 -13.55 33.03 -9.50
C SER A 604 -13.14 32.60 -8.08
N GLU A 605 -12.21 31.66 -7.94
CA GLU A 605 -11.73 31.19 -6.63
C GLU A 605 -10.84 32.22 -5.96
N LEU A 606 -10.04 32.97 -6.74
CA LEU A 606 -9.19 34.07 -6.26
C LEU A 606 -9.99 35.21 -5.61
N GLN A 607 -11.21 35.48 -6.10
CA GLN A 607 -12.08 36.52 -5.55
C GLN A 607 -12.97 36.04 -4.40
N ASN A 608 -13.41 34.78 -4.40
CA ASN A 608 -14.41 34.29 -3.44
C ASN A 608 -13.86 34.08 -2.03
N GLU A 609 -12.60 33.66 -1.88
CA GLU A 609 -12.00 33.36 -0.57
C GLU A 609 -11.15 34.52 -0.02
N GLY A 610 -10.87 35.58 -0.78
CA GLY A 610 -10.07 36.72 -0.31
C GLY A 610 -8.60 36.41 0.01
N ILE A 611 -8.08 35.24 -0.39
CA ILE A 611 -6.70 34.81 -0.10
C ILE A 611 -5.68 35.74 -0.74
N LEU A 612 -5.94 36.19 -1.97
CA LEU A 612 -5.04 37.12 -2.67
C LEU A 612 -4.93 38.44 -1.90
N ASP A 613 -6.06 38.99 -1.48
CA ASP A 613 -6.11 40.23 -0.69
C ASP A 613 -5.43 40.05 0.67
N CYS A 614 -5.64 38.91 1.33
CA CYS A 614 -4.97 38.57 2.58
C CYS A 614 -3.45 38.56 2.43
N LEU A 615 -2.92 37.92 1.38
CA LEU A 615 -1.48 37.89 1.13
C LEU A 615 -0.94 39.31 0.85
N LEU A 616 -1.59 40.06 -0.04
CA LEU A 616 -1.15 41.41 -0.43
C LEU A 616 -1.20 42.41 0.74
N GLN A 617 -2.18 42.28 1.64
CA GLN A 617 -2.30 43.15 2.82
C GLN A 617 -1.27 42.84 3.91
N ASN A 618 -0.64 41.66 3.88
CA ASN A 618 0.35 41.21 4.87
C ASN A 618 1.78 41.19 4.29
N ASP A 619 2.11 42.16 3.43
CA ASP A 619 3.46 42.38 2.87
C ASP A 619 3.97 41.26 1.92
N ALA A 620 3.08 40.58 1.19
CA ALA A 620 3.50 39.75 0.06
C ALA A 620 4.01 40.62 -1.09
N HIS A 621 5.29 40.50 -1.42
CA HIS A 621 5.91 41.25 -2.49
C HIS A 621 5.44 40.75 -3.87
N VAL A 622 4.88 41.66 -4.67
CA VAL A 622 4.40 41.37 -6.03
C VAL A 622 5.51 41.26 -7.07
N ASP A 623 6.72 41.69 -6.71
CA ASP A 623 7.86 41.92 -7.60
C ASP A 623 9.04 40.97 -7.34
N ILE A 624 8.82 39.93 -6.53
CA ILE A 624 9.75 38.79 -6.42
C ILE A 624 9.70 38.01 -7.72
N HIS A 625 10.87 37.61 -8.24
CA HIS A 625 10.97 36.84 -9.47
C HIS A 625 11.16 35.35 -9.17
N ASN A 626 10.38 34.52 -9.86
CA ASN A 626 10.59 33.07 -9.87
C ASN A 626 11.77 32.68 -10.78
N ALA A 627 12.10 31.39 -10.85
CA ALA A 627 13.22 30.87 -11.65
C ALA A 627 13.04 31.08 -13.17
N GLU A 628 11.81 31.35 -13.64
CA GLU A 628 11.50 31.69 -15.02
C GLU A 628 11.60 33.21 -15.28
N GLY A 629 11.95 34.00 -14.27
CA GLY A 629 12.03 35.46 -14.37
C GLY A 629 10.66 36.13 -14.44
N GLN A 630 9.59 35.47 -13.98
CA GLN A 630 8.26 36.04 -13.87
C GLN A 630 8.02 36.51 -12.44
N SER A 631 7.47 37.73 -12.30
CA SER A 631 6.98 38.21 -11.02
C SER A 631 5.48 37.94 -10.85
N ALA A 632 5.02 37.88 -9.61
CA ALA A 632 3.59 37.74 -9.31
C ALA A 632 2.75 38.86 -9.95
N LEU A 633 3.30 40.08 -10.06
CA LEU A 633 2.64 41.19 -10.74
C LEU A 633 2.40 40.90 -12.22
N ILE A 634 3.39 40.34 -12.91
CA ILE A 634 3.27 39.94 -14.31
C ILE A 634 2.22 38.83 -14.45
N LEU A 635 2.22 37.86 -13.55
CA LEU A 635 1.23 36.78 -13.54
C LEU A 635 -0.20 37.30 -13.31
N LEU A 636 -0.40 38.24 -12.39
CA LEU A 636 -1.69 38.89 -12.12
C LEU A 636 -2.21 39.64 -13.35
N GLN A 637 -1.34 40.39 -14.03
CA GLN A 637 -1.68 41.11 -15.27
C GLN A 637 -2.09 40.14 -16.39
N HIS A 638 -1.36 39.04 -16.57
CA HIS A 638 -1.73 38.01 -17.55
C HIS A 638 -3.04 37.30 -17.20
N ALA A 639 -3.32 37.10 -15.91
CA ALA A 639 -4.57 36.52 -15.42
C ALA A 639 -5.77 37.50 -15.50
N GLY A 640 -5.53 38.77 -15.87
CA GLY A 640 -6.59 39.79 -15.99
C GLY A 640 -7.08 40.33 -14.64
N LEU A 641 -6.32 40.17 -13.56
CA LEU A 641 -6.67 40.64 -12.22
C LEU A 641 -6.15 42.06 -11.99
N PRO A 642 -7.02 43.06 -11.77
CA PRO A 642 -6.59 44.45 -11.59
C PRO A 642 -6.02 44.66 -10.19
N VAL A 643 -4.70 44.52 -10.04
CA VAL A 643 -3.97 44.92 -8.83
C VAL A 643 -3.19 46.20 -9.12
N CYS A 644 -3.38 47.24 -8.29
CA CYS A 644 -2.64 48.50 -8.41
C CYS A 644 -1.20 48.30 -7.89
N PRO A 645 -0.15 48.30 -8.75
CA PRO A 645 1.21 48.01 -8.31
C PRO A 645 1.71 49.03 -7.27
N LEU A 646 1.29 50.29 -7.41
CA LEU A 646 1.67 51.41 -6.53
C LEU A 646 1.20 51.23 -5.08
N GLN A 647 0.22 50.36 -4.84
CA GLN A 647 -0.29 50.09 -3.50
C GLN A 647 0.59 49.08 -2.73
N TYR A 648 1.32 48.23 -3.45
CA TYR A 648 2.04 47.09 -2.88
C TYR A 648 3.55 47.07 -3.20
N GLN A 649 4.02 47.98 -4.06
CA GLN A 649 5.45 48.17 -4.34
C GLN A 649 5.99 49.37 -3.56
N THR A 650 6.92 49.12 -2.64
CA THR A 650 7.59 50.20 -1.91
C THR A 650 8.73 50.81 -2.71
N LEU A 651 9.16 52.03 -2.37
CA LEU A 651 10.34 52.66 -3.00
C LEU A 651 11.59 51.79 -2.87
N LYS A 652 11.70 51.03 -1.77
CA LYS A 652 12.78 50.07 -1.52
C LYS A 652 12.76 48.93 -2.56
N CYS A 653 11.58 48.43 -2.90
CA CYS A 653 11.37 47.41 -3.94
C CYS A 653 11.82 47.92 -5.30
N LEU A 654 11.34 49.10 -5.71
CA LEU A 654 11.69 49.74 -6.99
C LEU A 654 13.20 49.99 -7.12
N ALA A 655 13.86 50.38 -6.03
CA ALA A 655 15.30 50.57 -6.00
C ALA A 655 16.05 49.23 -6.21
N ALA A 656 15.63 48.16 -5.53
CA ALA A 656 16.20 46.84 -5.68
C ALA A 656 15.99 46.28 -7.09
N GLU A 657 14.78 46.40 -7.64
CA GLU A 657 14.46 46.02 -9.02
C GLU A 657 15.35 46.75 -10.03
N SER A 658 15.57 48.06 -9.84
CA SER A 658 16.47 48.85 -10.69
C SER A 658 17.92 48.37 -10.62
N ILE A 659 18.42 48.04 -9.43
CA ILE A 659 19.76 47.46 -9.24
C ILE A 659 19.89 46.15 -10.04
N MET A 660 18.93 45.24 -9.92
CA MET A 660 18.95 43.95 -10.60
C MET A 660 18.80 44.10 -12.13
N LYS A 661 17.85 44.91 -12.57
CA LYS A 661 17.58 45.19 -13.99
C LYS A 661 18.78 45.79 -14.71
N HIS A 662 19.52 46.70 -14.05
CA HIS A 662 20.70 47.34 -14.62
C HIS A 662 22.03 46.66 -14.27
N LYS A 663 21.99 45.52 -13.56
CA LYS A 663 23.17 44.75 -13.12
C LYS A 663 24.21 45.63 -12.40
N LEU A 664 23.73 46.53 -11.54
CA LEU A 664 24.60 47.42 -10.78
C LEU A 664 25.34 46.63 -9.70
N SER A 665 26.60 46.96 -9.43
CA SER A 665 27.33 46.38 -8.30
C SER A 665 26.79 46.95 -6.99
N TYR A 666 26.38 46.09 -6.07
CA TYR A 666 25.83 46.51 -4.77
C TYR A 666 26.51 45.83 -3.57
N GLU A 667 27.26 44.75 -3.76
CA GLU A 667 28.01 44.10 -2.68
C GLU A 667 29.12 45.01 -2.16
N GLY A 668 29.13 45.28 -0.84
CA GLY A 668 30.06 46.23 -0.21
C GLY A 668 29.63 47.71 -0.29
N GLU A 669 28.67 48.03 -1.16
CA GLU A 669 28.11 49.40 -1.33
C GLU A 669 26.84 49.61 -0.49
N VAL A 670 26.10 48.54 -0.20
CA VAL A 670 24.89 48.58 0.63
C VAL A 670 25.09 47.82 1.94
N PRO A 671 24.37 48.18 3.02
CA PRO A 671 24.37 47.41 4.26
C PRO A 671 24.10 45.93 4.02
N VAL A 672 24.86 45.06 4.70
CA VAL A 672 24.76 43.59 4.55
C VAL A 672 23.34 43.07 4.76
N CYS A 673 22.57 43.70 5.64
CA CYS A 673 21.16 43.35 5.89
C CYS A 673 20.22 43.60 4.70
N LEU A 674 20.63 44.38 3.69
CA LEU A 674 19.86 44.63 2.47
C LEU A 674 20.22 43.69 1.32
N LEU A 675 21.30 42.90 1.42
CA LEU A 675 21.72 41.98 0.36
C LEU A 675 20.64 40.93 0.05
N PRO A 676 20.04 40.22 1.03
CA PRO A 676 18.99 39.24 0.74
C PRO A 676 17.77 39.88 0.09
N PHE A 677 17.43 41.11 0.53
CA PHE A 677 16.30 41.86 -0.01
C PHE A 677 16.52 42.22 -1.49
N ILE A 678 17.73 42.68 -1.87
CA ILE A 678 18.04 42.99 -3.27
C ILE A 678 18.02 41.73 -4.14
N GLN A 679 18.62 40.63 -3.65
CA GLN A 679 18.66 39.34 -4.35
C GLN A 679 17.26 38.74 -4.61
N MET A 680 16.30 39.02 -3.74
CA MET A 680 14.93 38.56 -3.88
C MET A 680 14.24 39.10 -5.15
N HIS A 681 14.67 40.26 -5.64
CA HIS A 681 14.08 40.97 -6.79
C HIS A 681 14.78 40.69 -8.14
N GLY A 682 15.69 39.70 -8.20
CA GLY A 682 16.36 39.25 -9.43
C GLY A 682 17.39 38.18 -9.15
#